data_AF-A0A5N3XIN4-F1
#
_entry.id   AF-A0A5N3XIN4-F1
#
_cell.length_a   1.000
_cell.length_b   1.000
_cell.length_c   1.000
_cell.angle_alpha   90.00
_cell.angle_beta   90.00
_cell.angle_gamma   90.00
#
_symmetry.space_group_name_H-M   'P 1'
#
loop_
_entity.id
_entity.type
_entity.pdbx_description
1 polymer ?
#
loop_
_entity_poly.entity_id
_entity_poly.type
_entity_poly.pdbx_seq_one_letter_code
_entity_poly.pdbx_strand_id
1 'polypeptide(L)'
;MEHVENVRLVDRISSKKAALGTLYLTATHVIFVETAPDARKETWILHSQIATIEKQATTATGCPLLIRCKNFQLLQLVIPQERDCHDVYISLIRLARPVKYEELYCFSFNPKLDREEREQGWMLIDLSEEYKRMGLPNNYWQLSDVNREYRVCDSYPTELYVPKSATAHIIVGSSKFRSRRRFPALSYYYKDNHASICRSSQPLSGFSARCLEDEQMLQAIRKANPGSDFIYVVDTRPKLNAMANRAAGKGYENEDNYSNIKFQFIGIENIHVMRNSLQKMLEVCELKSPSMSDFLWGLENSGWLRHIKAIMDAGVFIAKAVSEEGASVLVHCSDGWDRTAQGCSVASLLLDPHYRTLKGFMVLIEKDWISFGHKFTHRYGNLDGDPREISPVIDQFLECVWQLMEQFPCAFEFNERFLIHIQHHIYSCQFGNFLCNSQKERQELKIQERTYSLWAHLWKNRADYLNPLFRADHSQTWGVLHLPTAPCNFMYKFWNGMYNRFEKGLQPRQSVTDYLMAVKEETQQLEEELEALEERLEKIQKVQLSRTKVRSKQSEPSKHSGFSTSDNSTANTPQDYSGNVKSFPSRSPSQGDEDSALILTQDNLKSSDPDLSANSDQESGVEDLSCRSPSGGECVPSEDSGKDRDSDEAVFLTA
;
A
#
# COMPACT_ATOMS: atom_id res chain seq x y z
N MET A 1 -31.38 -12.90 4.45
CA MET A 1 -30.75 -12.32 3.26
C MET A 1 -31.83 -11.52 2.57
N GLU A 2 -31.81 -10.21 2.75
CA GLU A 2 -32.71 -9.33 2.02
C GLU A 2 -32.20 -9.22 0.58
N HIS A 3 -33.11 -9.25 -0.37
CA HIS A 3 -32.77 -9.11 -1.78
C HIS A 3 -33.79 -8.22 -2.47
N VAL A 4 -33.33 -7.53 -3.50
CA VAL A 4 -34.13 -6.67 -4.35
C VAL A 4 -33.93 -7.10 -5.79
N GLU A 5 -35.00 -7.52 -6.45
CA GLU A 5 -34.98 -7.95 -7.83
C GLU A 5 -35.09 -6.77 -8.80
N ASN A 6 -34.74 -7.01 -10.07
CA ASN A 6 -34.86 -6.04 -11.16
C ASN A 6 -34.07 -4.74 -10.94
N VAL A 7 -32.98 -4.82 -10.16
CA VAL A 7 -32.05 -3.71 -9.96
C VAL A 7 -31.20 -3.54 -11.21
N ARG A 8 -30.98 -2.28 -11.61
CA ARG A 8 -30.11 -1.96 -12.76
C ARG A 8 -28.76 -1.43 -12.29
N LEU A 9 -27.68 -2.06 -12.72
CA LEU A 9 -26.33 -1.53 -12.58
C LEU A 9 -25.96 -0.74 -13.84
N VAL A 10 -25.76 0.57 -13.67
CA VAL A 10 -25.46 1.51 -14.76
C VAL A 10 -23.96 1.59 -14.98
N ASP A 11 -23.52 1.38 -16.22
CA ASP A 11 -22.14 1.62 -16.65
C ASP A 11 -21.96 3.13 -16.89
N ARG A 12 -20.92 3.71 -16.30
CA ARG A 12 -20.69 5.17 -16.34
C ARG A 12 -20.11 5.64 -17.66
N ILE A 13 -19.31 4.79 -18.30
CA ILE A 13 -18.50 5.15 -19.47
C ILE A 13 -19.14 4.63 -20.74
N SER A 14 -19.72 3.43 -20.67
CA SER A 14 -20.38 2.83 -21.81
C SER A 14 -21.83 3.29 -21.89
N SER A 15 -22.28 3.71 -23.08
CA SER A 15 -23.69 3.88 -23.42
C SER A 15 -24.46 2.54 -23.54
N LYS A 16 -23.84 1.43 -23.15
CA LYS A 16 -24.47 0.10 -23.10
C LYS A 16 -25.68 0.12 -22.16
N LYS A 17 -26.66 -0.71 -22.51
CA LYS A 17 -27.86 -0.94 -21.70
C LYS A 17 -27.43 -1.40 -20.30
N ALA A 18 -27.97 -0.75 -19.26
CA ALA A 18 -27.70 -1.09 -17.87
C ALA A 18 -27.93 -2.59 -17.62
N ALA A 19 -27.02 -3.22 -16.87
CA ALA A 19 -27.12 -4.63 -16.51
C ALA A 19 -28.28 -4.82 -15.53
N LEU A 20 -29.23 -5.70 -15.88
CA LEU A 20 -30.37 -6.03 -15.01
C LEU A 20 -29.99 -7.22 -14.13
N GLY A 21 -30.33 -7.16 -12.85
CA GLY A 21 -29.96 -8.21 -11.91
C GLY A 21 -30.71 -8.15 -10.58
N THR A 22 -30.25 -8.98 -9.65
CA THR A 22 -30.74 -9.02 -8.27
C THR A 22 -29.65 -8.55 -7.32
N LEU A 23 -30.00 -7.63 -6.42
CA LEU A 23 -29.12 -7.13 -5.37
C LEU A 23 -29.39 -7.92 -4.09
N TYR A 24 -28.35 -8.49 -3.51
CA TYR A 24 -28.40 -9.20 -2.23
C TYR A 24 -27.60 -8.44 -1.17
N LEU A 25 -28.19 -8.31 0.01
CA LEU A 25 -27.51 -7.79 1.20
C LEU A 25 -27.26 -8.94 2.18
N THR A 26 -26.00 -9.08 2.56
CA THR A 26 -25.54 -10.00 3.61
C THR A 26 -24.98 -9.21 4.78
N ALA A 27 -24.55 -9.90 5.84
CA ALA A 27 -23.91 -9.25 6.98
C ALA A 27 -22.55 -8.61 6.63
N THR A 28 -21.89 -9.05 5.56
CA THR A 28 -20.51 -8.65 5.21
C THR A 28 -20.38 -8.03 3.83
N HIS A 29 -21.27 -8.38 2.90
CA HIS A 29 -21.21 -7.98 1.50
C HIS A 29 -22.53 -7.45 0.95
N VAL A 30 -22.40 -6.56 -0.02
CA VAL A 30 -23.37 -6.29 -1.07
C VAL A 30 -23.00 -7.13 -2.29
N ILE A 31 -23.95 -7.88 -2.83
CA ILE A 31 -23.72 -8.75 -3.99
C ILE A 31 -24.75 -8.42 -5.06
N PHE A 32 -24.30 -7.97 -6.24
CA PHE A 32 -25.15 -7.79 -7.40
C PHE A 32 -24.94 -8.95 -8.37
N VAL A 33 -26.01 -9.68 -8.70
CA VAL A 33 -25.98 -10.82 -9.63
C VAL A 33 -26.73 -10.44 -10.91
N GLU A 34 -26.03 -10.41 -12.03
CA GLU A 34 -26.59 -10.06 -13.34
C GLU A 34 -27.44 -11.21 -13.90
N THR A 35 -28.63 -10.88 -14.37
CA THR A 35 -29.55 -11.81 -15.03
C THR A 35 -29.25 -11.84 -16.53
N ALA A 36 -28.23 -12.60 -16.93
CA ALA A 36 -27.87 -12.82 -18.32
C ALA A 36 -28.00 -14.31 -18.72
N PRO A 37 -28.47 -14.62 -19.95
CA PRO A 37 -28.78 -16.00 -20.37
C PRO A 37 -27.56 -16.92 -20.49
N ASP A 38 -26.37 -16.38 -20.80
CA ASP A 38 -25.19 -17.19 -21.14
C ASP A 38 -24.03 -17.12 -20.13
N ALA A 39 -24.10 -16.24 -19.11
CA ALA A 39 -23.10 -16.17 -18.05
C ALA A 39 -23.64 -15.48 -16.79
N ARG A 40 -23.48 -16.12 -15.63
CA ARG A 40 -23.77 -15.49 -14.32
C ARG A 40 -22.61 -14.59 -13.93
N LYS A 41 -22.80 -13.29 -14.01
CA LYS A 41 -21.81 -12.30 -13.57
C LYS A 41 -22.19 -11.74 -12.21
N GLU A 42 -21.23 -11.71 -11.29
CA GLU A 42 -21.45 -11.22 -9.93
C GLU A 42 -20.49 -10.07 -9.62
N THR A 43 -21.01 -9.05 -8.92
CA THR A 43 -20.21 -7.96 -8.36
C THR A 43 -20.34 -7.99 -6.85
N TRP A 44 -19.23 -8.18 -6.15
CA TRP A 44 -19.17 -8.30 -4.70
C TRP A 44 -18.49 -7.08 -4.11
N ILE A 45 -19.07 -6.48 -3.07
CA ILE A 45 -18.50 -5.35 -2.35
C ILE A 45 -18.60 -5.66 -0.86
N LEU A 46 -17.47 -5.60 -0.17
CA LEU A 46 -17.44 -5.66 1.28
C LEU A 46 -17.98 -4.37 1.88
N HIS A 47 -18.79 -4.46 2.94
CA HIS A 47 -19.31 -3.26 3.62
C HIS A 47 -18.18 -2.36 4.15
N SER A 48 -17.07 -2.93 4.60
CA SER A 48 -15.86 -2.22 5.03
C SER A 48 -15.19 -1.39 3.95
N GLN A 49 -15.40 -1.74 2.67
CA GLN A 49 -14.90 -1.01 1.52
C GLN A 49 -15.81 0.13 1.10
N ILE A 50 -17.04 0.21 1.60
CA ILE A 50 -17.93 1.33 1.26
C ILE A 50 -17.41 2.59 1.97
N ALA A 51 -17.17 3.65 1.19
CA ALA A 51 -16.74 4.95 1.68
C ALA A 51 -17.94 5.88 1.89
N THR A 52 -18.75 6.05 0.85
CA THR A 52 -19.97 6.87 0.89
C THR A 52 -21.09 6.23 0.09
N ILE A 53 -22.32 6.52 0.52
CA ILE A 53 -23.54 6.06 -0.13
C ILE A 53 -24.42 7.30 -0.32
N GLU A 54 -24.86 7.55 -1.55
CA GLU A 54 -25.68 8.69 -1.91
C GLU A 54 -26.97 8.19 -2.56
N LYS A 55 -28.11 8.44 -1.89
CA LYS A 55 -29.45 8.20 -2.45
C LYS A 55 -29.90 9.44 -3.21
N GLN A 56 -30.14 9.30 -4.50
CA GLN A 56 -30.56 10.40 -5.37
C GLN A 56 -32.08 10.46 -5.52
N ALA A 57 -32.58 11.58 -6.06
CA ALA A 57 -34.00 11.77 -6.30
C ALA A 57 -34.57 10.67 -7.22
N THR A 58 -35.76 10.17 -6.88
CA THR A 58 -36.44 9.15 -7.67
C THR A 58 -36.74 9.67 -9.07
N THR A 59 -36.40 8.86 -10.07
CA THR A 59 -36.64 9.14 -11.49
C THR A 59 -37.77 8.27 -12.02
N ALA A 60 -38.22 8.51 -13.26
CA ALA A 60 -39.16 7.63 -13.95
C ALA A 60 -38.64 6.17 -14.09
N THR A 61 -37.32 5.98 -13.94
CA THR A 61 -36.66 4.67 -14.04
C THR A 61 -36.41 4.01 -12.68
N GLY A 62 -36.81 4.64 -11.58
CA GLY A 62 -36.57 4.16 -10.21
C GLY A 62 -35.65 5.10 -9.43
N CYS A 63 -35.23 4.66 -8.25
CA CYS A 63 -34.43 5.43 -7.31
C CYS A 63 -32.93 5.11 -7.47
N PRO A 64 -32.09 6.07 -7.89
CA PRO A 64 -30.66 5.84 -8.02
C PRO A 64 -29.95 5.84 -6.67
N LEU A 65 -29.06 4.88 -6.48
CA LEU A 65 -28.20 4.71 -5.32
C LEU A 65 -26.75 4.61 -5.79
N LEU A 66 -25.93 5.57 -5.38
CA LEU A 66 -24.52 5.65 -5.75
C LEU A 66 -23.66 5.20 -4.57
N ILE A 67 -22.85 4.16 -4.78
CA ILE A 67 -21.95 3.59 -3.79
C ILE A 67 -20.51 3.87 -4.23
N ARG A 68 -19.79 4.69 -3.45
CA ARG A 68 -18.35 4.93 -3.63
C ARG A 68 -17.59 4.04 -2.66
N CYS A 69 -16.61 3.33 -3.17
CA CYS A 69 -15.77 2.45 -2.37
C CYS A 69 -14.38 3.06 -2.14
N LYS A 70 -13.77 2.76 -0.99
CA LYS A 70 -12.41 3.17 -0.60
C LYS A 70 -11.33 2.61 -1.53
N ASN A 71 -11.67 1.55 -2.26
CA ASN A 71 -10.84 0.93 -3.28
C ASN A 71 -10.97 1.63 -4.65
N PHE A 72 -11.67 2.78 -4.72
CA PHE A 72 -11.98 3.60 -5.92
C PHE A 72 -13.04 3.02 -6.86
N GLN A 73 -13.68 1.91 -6.50
CA GLN A 73 -14.84 1.41 -7.25
C GLN A 73 -16.06 2.31 -7.05
N LEU A 74 -16.73 2.67 -8.14
CA LEU A 74 -17.99 3.40 -8.10
C LEU A 74 -19.10 2.56 -8.72
N LEU A 75 -20.20 2.38 -7.99
CA LEU A 75 -21.37 1.66 -8.48
C LEU A 75 -22.59 2.55 -8.46
N GLN A 76 -23.24 2.66 -9.60
CA GLN A 76 -24.52 3.33 -9.73
C GLN A 76 -25.61 2.29 -9.94
N LEU A 77 -26.39 2.05 -8.89
CA LEU A 77 -27.55 1.16 -8.91
C LEU A 77 -28.82 1.98 -9.12
N VAL A 78 -29.79 1.45 -9.85
CA VAL A 78 -31.14 2.02 -9.95
C VAL A 78 -32.11 0.96 -9.45
N ILE A 79 -32.67 1.22 -8.27
CA ILE A 79 -33.59 0.33 -7.58
C ILE A 79 -35.03 0.70 -7.99
N PRO A 80 -35.87 -0.25 -8.45
CA PRO A 80 -37.19 0.07 -9.00
C PRO A 80 -38.12 0.80 -8.04
N GLN A 81 -38.22 0.35 -6.79
CA GLN A 81 -39.10 0.94 -5.78
C GLN A 81 -38.31 1.84 -4.83
N GLU A 82 -38.87 3.01 -4.54
CA GLU A 82 -38.25 3.98 -3.63
C GLU A 82 -38.12 3.43 -2.20
N ARG A 83 -39.12 2.66 -1.75
CA ARG A 83 -39.13 2.00 -0.44
C ARG A 83 -37.96 1.02 -0.30
N ASP A 84 -37.82 0.09 -1.25
CA ASP A 84 -36.71 -0.87 -1.25
C ASP A 84 -35.36 -0.15 -1.29
N CYS A 85 -35.25 0.93 -2.07
CA CYS A 85 -34.05 1.75 -2.10
C CYS A 85 -33.74 2.40 -0.76
N HIS A 86 -34.76 2.89 -0.05
CA HIS A 86 -34.59 3.46 1.28
C HIS A 86 -34.12 2.41 2.30
N ASP A 87 -34.72 1.22 2.29
CA ASP A 87 -34.38 0.12 3.20
C ASP A 87 -32.94 -0.36 2.97
N VAL A 88 -32.54 -0.50 1.69
CA VAL A 88 -31.15 -0.79 1.30
C VAL A 88 -30.21 0.32 1.78
N TYR A 89 -30.53 1.58 1.52
CA TYR A 89 -29.70 2.73 1.91
C TYR A 89 -29.43 2.76 3.42
N ILE A 90 -30.48 2.64 4.25
CA ILE A 90 -30.33 2.65 5.72
C ILE A 90 -29.50 1.46 6.20
N SER A 91 -29.73 0.28 5.63
CA SER A 91 -28.98 -0.93 5.96
C SER A 91 -27.49 -0.79 5.66
N LEU A 92 -27.15 -0.26 4.48
CA LEU A 92 -25.74 -0.06 4.08
C LEU A 92 -25.04 1.03 4.90
N ILE A 93 -25.72 2.14 5.23
CA ILE A 93 -25.15 3.18 6.10
C ILE A 93 -24.74 2.60 7.46
N ARG A 94 -25.57 1.71 8.03
CA ARG A 94 -25.27 1.03 9.28
C ARG A 94 -24.14 0.01 9.13
N LEU A 95 -24.19 -0.85 8.11
CA LEU A 95 -23.23 -1.95 7.94
C LEU A 95 -21.84 -1.48 7.50
N ALA A 96 -21.75 -0.34 6.80
CA ALA A 96 -20.48 0.25 6.37
C ALA A 96 -19.73 1.02 7.48
N ARG A 97 -20.35 1.22 8.64
CA ARG A 97 -19.79 1.99 9.77
C ARG A 97 -19.76 1.16 11.06
N PRO A 98 -18.89 0.15 11.13
CA PRO A 98 -18.70 -0.63 12.35
C PRO A 98 -18.14 0.28 13.47
N VAL A 99 -18.64 0.07 14.69
CA VAL A 99 -18.22 0.86 15.87
C VAL A 99 -17.20 0.09 16.69
N LYS A 100 -17.22 -1.23 16.63
CA LYS A 100 -16.33 -2.13 17.38
C LYS A 100 -15.49 -2.98 16.44
N TYR A 101 -14.27 -3.34 16.88
CA TYR A 101 -13.41 -4.24 16.11
C TYR A 101 -14.07 -5.60 15.84
N GLU A 102 -14.80 -6.15 16.81
CA GLU A 102 -15.51 -7.44 16.70
C GLU A 102 -16.50 -7.50 15.51
N GLU A 103 -16.98 -6.34 15.05
CA GLU A 103 -17.93 -6.23 13.94
C GLU A 103 -17.23 -6.30 12.56
N LEU A 104 -15.89 -6.19 12.54
CA LEU A 104 -15.11 -6.25 11.31
C LEU A 104 -15.09 -7.66 10.71
N TYR A 105 -15.04 -7.70 9.37
CA TYR A 105 -15.13 -8.95 8.62
C TYR A 105 -14.07 -9.98 9.05
N CYS A 106 -12.83 -9.56 9.32
CA CYS A 106 -11.74 -10.44 9.74
C CYS A 106 -12.06 -11.36 10.94
N PHE A 107 -12.95 -10.97 11.85
CA PHE A 107 -13.34 -11.78 13.01
C PHE A 107 -14.40 -12.84 12.68
N SER A 108 -15.11 -12.68 11.58
CA SER A 108 -16.06 -13.67 11.04
C SER A 108 -15.52 -14.43 9.84
N PHE A 109 -14.41 -13.96 9.25
CA PHE A 109 -13.74 -14.59 8.13
C PHE A 109 -13.12 -15.92 8.54
N ASN A 110 -13.49 -17.00 7.85
CA ASN A 110 -12.95 -18.33 8.08
C ASN A 110 -12.53 -18.99 6.75
N PRO A 111 -11.24 -18.98 6.39
CA PRO A 111 -10.70 -19.66 5.20
C PRO A 111 -10.60 -21.18 5.35
N LYS A 112 -11.21 -21.79 6.39
CA LYS A 112 -11.13 -23.22 6.72
C LYS A 112 -9.69 -23.71 7.01
N LEU A 113 -8.89 -22.84 7.61
CA LEU A 113 -7.57 -23.19 8.13
C LEU A 113 -7.71 -23.58 9.60
N ASP A 114 -6.87 -24.51 10.05
CA ASP A 114 -6.81 -24.83 11.47
C ASP A 114 -6.02 -23.76 12.27
N ARG A 115 -5.92 -23.98 13.59
CA ARG A 115 -5.24 -23.05 14.49
C ARG A 115 -3.73 -22.99 14.22
N GLU A 116 -3.10 -24.12 13.92
CA GLU A 116 -1.65 -24.21 13.71
C GLU A 116 -1.25 -23.52 12.40
N GLU A 117 -2.00 -23.76 11.32
CA GLU A 117 -1.81 -23.08 10.04
C GLU A 117 -1.95 -21.56 10.17
N ARG A 118 -2.92 -21.10 10.96
CA ARG A 118 -3.10 -19.67 11.23
C ARG A 118 -1.92 -19.07 11.99
N GLU A 119 -1.45 -19.75 13.03
CA GLU A 119 -0.29 -19.31 13.82
C GLU A 119 0.98 -19.27 12.94
N GLN A 120 1.22 -20.30 12.12
CA GLN A 120 2.31 -20.31 11.14
C GLN A 120 2.21 -19.15 10.14
N GLY A 121 1.00 -18.77 9.72
CA GLY A 121 0.78 -17.64 8.83
C GLY A 121 1.20 -16.28 9.42
N TRP A 122 1.06 -16.10 10.73
CA TRP A 122 1.54 -14.91 11.45
C TRP A 122 3.06 -14.95 11.67
N MET A 123 3.64 -16.14 11.83
CA MET A 123 5.07 -16.35 12.00
C MET A 123 5.89 -16.26 10.69
N LEU A 124 5.25 -16.02 9.54
CA LEU A 124 5.93 -15.88 8.25
C LEU A 124 7.00 -14.78 8.25
N ILE A 125 6.75 -13.72 9.03
CA ILE A 125 7.62 -12.56 9.19
C ILE A 125 8.06 -12.48 10.65
N ASP A 126 9.37 -12.56 10.83
CA ASP A 126 10.04 -12.33 12.11
C ASP A 126 10.94 -11.10 11.99
N LEU A 127 10.59 -10.03 12.72
CA LEU A 127 11.34 -8.78 12.69
C LEU A 127 12.70 -8.92 13.39
N SER A 128 12.87 -9.86 14.33
CA SER A 128 14.17 -10.11 14.95
C SER A 128 15.16 -10.67 13.92
N GLU A 129 14.70 -11.52 13.00
CA GLU A 129 15.51 -11.99 11.86
C GLU A 129 15.86 -10.86 10.87
N GLU A 130 14.99 -9.86 10.72
CA GLU A 130 15.28 -8.69 9.88
C GLU A 130 16.42 -7.84 10.44
N TYR A 131 16.43 -7.60 11.77
CA TYR A 131 17.56 -6.90 12.38
C TYR A 131 18.86 -7.73 12.34
N LYS A 132 18.79 -9.05 12.50
CA LYS A 132 19.94 -9.95 12.28
C LYS A 132 20.42 -9.90 10.85
N ARG A 133 19.52 -9.88 9.86
CA ARG A 133 19.85 -9.70 8.44
C ARG A 133 20.57 -8.37 8.22
N MET A 134 20.19 -7.30 8.91
CA MET A 134 20.93 -6.02 8.92
C MET A 134 22.24 -6.05 9.72
N GLY A 135 22.62 -7.18 10.32
CA GLY A 135 23.88 -7.34 11.06
C GLY A 135 23.84 -6.72 12.46
N LEU A 136 22.67 -6.78 13.10
CA LEU A 136 22.42 -6.21 14.42
C LEU A 136 22.00 -7.31 15.41
N PRO A 137 22.33 -7.18 16.71
CA PRO A 137 23.17 -6.13 17.30
C PRO A 137 24.65 -6.23 16.86
N ASN A 138 25.41 -5.14 17.01
CA ASN A 138 26.84 -5.08 16.67
C ASN A 138 27.63 -4.20 17.65
N ASN A 139 28.82 -3.75 17.26
CA ASN A 139 29.68 -2.91 18.10
C ASN A 139 29.09 -1.51 18.37
N TYR A 140 28.22 -1.01 17.50
CA TYR A 140 27.67 0.34 17.53
C TYR A 140 26.21 0.39 17.98
N TRP A 141 25.44 -0.66 17.71
CA TRP A 141 23.99 -0.73 17.92
C TRP A 141 23.59 -1.94 18.75
N GLN A 142 22.62 -1.76 19.64
CA GLN A 142 22.10 -2.81 20.51
C GLN A 142 20.57 -2.80 20.57
N LEU A 143 19.99 -3.96 20.90
CA LEU A 143 18.58 -4.05 21.29
C LEU A 143 18.39 -3.41 22.67
N SER A 144 17.37 -2.57 22.80
CA SER A 144 16.96 -1.93 24.05
C SER A 144 15.69 -2.56 24.59
N ASP A 145 15.67 -2.86 25.88
CA ASP A 145 14.52 -3.36 26.62
C ASP A 145 13.69 -2.23 27.27
N VAL A 146 14.09 -0.97 27.05
CA VAL A 146 13.45 0.22 27.65
C VAL A 146 11.96 0.31 27.29
N ASN A 147 11.58 -0.13 26.08
CA ASN A 147 10.18 -0.14 25.66
C ASN A 147 9.48 -1.49 25.81
N ARG A 148 10.06 -2.44 26.55
CA ARG A 148 9.37 -3.68 26.92
C ARG A 148 8.07 -3.35 27.66
N GLU A 149 6.99 -4.02 27.28
CA GLU A 149 5.63 -3.73 27.77
C GLU A 149 5.17 -2.29 27.50
N TYR A 150 5.73 -1.64 26.47
CA TYR A 150 5.33 -0.29 26.04
C TYR A 150 5.51 0.79 27.11
N ARG A 151 6.44 0.58 28.04
CA ARG A 151 6.63 1.45 29.23
C ARG A 151 7.04 2.88 28.90
N VAL A 152 7.70 3.09 27.77
CA VAL A 152 8.19 4.42 27.36
C VAL A 152 7.34 5.04 26.26
N CYS A 153 7.02 4.28 25.22
CA CYS A 153 6.22 4.72 24.07
C CYS A 153 5.27 3.61 23.64
N ASP A 154 3.97 3.87 23.75
CA ASP A 154 2.88 2.95 23.42
C ASP A 154 2.68 2.72 21.91
N SER A 155 3.09 3.68 21.10
CA SER A 155 3.00 3.64 19.64
C SER A 155 4.27 3.12 18.95
N TYR A 156 5.29 2.73 19.71
CA TYR A 156 6.49 2.06 19.22
C TYR A 156 6.45 0.55 19.50
N PRO A 157 7.22 -0.27 18.77
CA PRO A 157 7.35 -1.68 19.08
C PRO A 157 8.07 -1.90 20.42
N THR A 158 7.90 -3.10 20.99
CA THR A 158 8.57 -3.51 22.23
C THR A 158 10.07 -3.69 22.05
N GLU A 159 10.51 -4.12 20.86
CA GLU A 159 11.91 -4.30 20.49
C GLU A 159 12.39 -3.11 19.66
N LEU A 160 13.35 -2.35 20.19
CA LEU A 160 13.91 -1.17 19.53
C LEU A 160 15.43 -1.22 19.56
N TYR A 161 16.06 -0.88 18.43
CA TYR A 161 17.50 -0.77 18.32
C TYR A 161 17.96 0.68 18.50
N VAL A 162 18.96 0.86 19.35
CA VAL A 162 19.52 2.16 19.75
C VAL A 162 21.06 2.08 19.76
N PRO A 163 21.77 3.22 19.72
CA PRO A 163 23.23 3.21 19.86
C PRO A 163 23.66 2.54 21.17
N LYS A 164 24.73 1.76 21.13
CA LYS A 164 25.27 1.05 22.30
C LYS A 164 25.69 1.99 23.43
N SER A 165 26.09 3.21 23.09
CA SER A 165 26.44 4.26 24.06
C SER A 165 25.22 4.96 24.67
N ALA A 166 24.01 4.77 24.15
CA ALA A 166 22.80 5.36 24.69
C ALA A 166 22.28 4.52 25.88
N THR A 167 22.44 5.06 27.09
CA THR A 167 21.96 4.42 28.31
C THR A 167 20.44 4.55 28.46
N ALA A 168 19.82 3.73 29.31
CA ALA A 168 18.38 3.82 29.60
C ALA A 168 17.96 5.22 30.07
N HIS A 169 18.81 5.91 30.86
CA HIS A 169 18.57 7.29 31.29
C HIS A 169 18.48 8.26 30.11
N ILE A 170 19.41 8.17 29.14
CA ILE A 170 19.41 9.01 27.93
C ILE A 170 18.13 8.76 27.12
N ILE A 171 17.76 7.50 26.93
CA ILE A 171 16.58 7.12 26.13
C ILE A 171 15.29 7.64 26.80
N VAL A 172 15.13 7.42 28.11
CA VAL A 172 13.95 7.88 28.85
C VAL A 172 13.90 9.41 28.89
N GLY A 173 15.02 10.10 29.07
CA GLY A 173 15.09 11.56 29.02
C GLY A 173 14.68 12.12 27.66
N SER A 174 15.30 11.63 26.58
CA SER A 174 14.94 11.98 25.19
C SER A 174 13.47 11.73 24.90
N SER A 175 12.92 10.59 25.34
CA SER A 175 11.50 10.27 25.14
C SER A 175 10.57 11.32 25.76
N LYS A 176 10.86 11.86 26.94
CA LYS A 176 10.02 12.89 27.56
C LYS A 176 10.03 14.20 26.77
N PHE A 177 11.10 14.46 26.02
CA PHE A 177 11.25 15.64 25.18
C PHE A 177 10.73 15.44 23.75
N ARG A 178 10.38 14.22 23.35
CA ARG A 178 9.88 13.90 22.02
C ARG A 178 8.36 13.73 22.07
N SER A 179 7.66 14.32 21.10
CA SER A 179 6.20 14.26 21.05
C SER A 179 5.69 12.80 21.09
N ARG A 180 4.70 12.52 21.95
CA ARG A 180 4.18 11.15 22.18
C ARG A 180 5.25 10.13 22.55
N ARG A 181 6.38 10.62 23.08
CA ARG A 181 7.53 9.83 23.51
C ARG A 181 8.20 8.99 22.44
N ARG A 182 8.01 9.34 21.17
CA ARG A 182 8.60 8.64 20.01
C ARG A 182 10.04 9.11 19.82
N PHE A 183 10.91 8.61 20.70
CA PHE A 183 12.34 8.94 20.72
C PHE A 183 13.08 8.43 19.48
N PRO A 184 14.28 8.97 19.16
CA PRO A 184 15.10 8.48 18.06
C PRO A 184 15.41 6.99 18.16
N ALA A 185 14.95 6.20 17.21
CA ALA A 185 15.19 4.76 17.12
C ALA A 185 15.58 4.35 15.71
N LEU A 186 16.33 3.25 15.58
CA LEU A 186 16.82 2.76 14.30
C LEU A 186 15.69 2.22 13.41
N SER A 187 15.60 2.74 12.18
CA SER A 187 14.72 2.22 11.12
C SER A 187 15.48 1.29 10.17
N TYR A 188 16.70 1.67 9.77
CA TYR A 188 17.52 0.92 8.83
C TYR A 188 19.02 1.17 9.08
N TYR A 189 19.85 0.13 8.94
CA TYR A 189 21.30 0.19 9.11
C TYR A 189 22.01 -0.23 7.81
N TYR A 190 22.80 0.69 7.25
CA TYR A 190 23.55 0.45 6.02
C TYR A 190 24.92 -0.14 6.34
N LYS A 191 25.06 -1.45 6.14
CA LYS A 191 26.23 -2.22 6.60
C LYS A 191 27.54 -1.76 6.00
N ASP A 192 27.54 -1.32 4.74
CA ASP A 192 28.77 -1.11 3.98
C ASP A 192 29.60 0.07 4.49
N ASN A 193 28.96 1.07 5.10
CA ASN A 193 29.63 2.27 5.61
C ASN A 193 29.21 2.67 7.04
N HIS A 194 28.40 1.85 7.72
CA HIS A 194 27.87 2.09 9.07
C HIS A 194 26.91 3.27 9.24
N ALA A 195 26.47 3.91 8.15
CA ALA A 195 25.42 4.92 8.21
C ALA A 195 24.06 4.30 8.59
N SER A 196 23.20 5.10 9.21
CA SER A 196 21.92 4.64 9.73
C SER A 196 20.80 5.62 9.41
N ILE A 197 19.61 5.10 9.11
CA ILE A 197 18.37 5.86 9.11
C ILE A 197 17.68 5.63 10.46
N CYS A 198 17.54 6.68 11.24
CA CYS A 198 16.78 6.72 12.48
C CYS A 198 15.47 7.48 12.27
N ARG A 199 14.48 7.20 13.11
CA ARG A 199 13.17 7.84 13.09
C ARG A 199 12.74 8.31 14.47
N SER A 200 11.98 9.40 14.52
CA SER A 200 11.37 9.94 15.74
C SER A 200 10.14 10.80 15.43
N SER A 201 9.51 11.33 16.47
CA SER A 201 8.66 12.53 16.38
C SER A 201 9.49 13.81 16.51
N GLN A 202 8.84 14.96 16.33
CA GLN A 202 9.43 16.26 16.64
C GLN A 202 9.83 16.42 18.11
N PRO A 203 10.82 17.26 18.41
CA PRO A 203 11.13 17.68 19.77
C PRO A 203 10.09 18.67 20.31
N LEU A 204 9.97 18.72 21.64
CA LEU A 204 9.15 19.67 22.40
C LEU A 204 9.96 20.94 22.74
N SER A 205 10.65 21.49 21.74
CA SER A 205 11.60 22.59 21.91
C SER A 205 10.94 23.94 22.21
N GLY A 206 9.69 24.12 21.81
CA GLY A 206 9.05 25.43 21.76
C GLY A 206 9.98 26.50 21.18
N PHE A 207 10.04 27.65 21.85
CA PHE A 207 10.97 28.71 21.47
C PHE A 207 12.41 28.45 21.91
N SER A 208 12.62 27.91 23.12
CA SER A 208 13.94 27.85 23.77
C SER A 208 14.18 26.62 24.66
N ALA A 209 13.22 25.71 24.79
CA ALA A 209 13.39 24.51 25.60
C ALA A 209 14.47 23.60 25.01
N ARG A 210 15.28 23.03 25.90
CA ARG A 210 16.39 22.14 25.58
C ARG A 210 16.30 20.88 26.43
N CYS A 211 16.83 19.78 25.90
CA CYS A 211 16.94 18.53 26.62
C CYS A 211 18.33 17.95 26.40
N LEU A 212 19.11 17.89 27.47
CA LEU A 212 20.49 17.39 27.42
C LEU A 212 20.52 15.92 27.00
N GLU A 213 19.55 15.12 27.46
CA GLU A 213 19.44 13.71 27.12
C GLU A 213 19.10 13.50 25.63
N ASP A 214 18.29 14.38 25.02
CA ASP A 214 18.00 14.31 23.58
C ASP A 214 19.21 14.74 22.74
N GLU A 215 19.93 15.78 23.16
CA GLU A 215 21.20 16.19 22.55
C GLU A 215 22.23 15.04 22.63
N GLN A 216 22.34 14.38 23.78
CA GLN A 216 23.19 13.19 23.97
C GLN A 216 22.75 12.00 23.12
N MET A 217 21.44 11.82 22.92
CA MET A 217 20.89 10.76 22.07
C MET A 217 21.31 10.95 20.60
N LEU A 218 21.19 12.17 20.06
CA LEU A 218 21.62 12.47 18.69
C LEU A 218 23.14 12.34 18.54
N GLN A 219 23.90 12.75 19.56
CA GLN A 219 25.35 12.54 19.60
C GLN A 219 25.73 11.05 19.65
N ALA A 220 24.95 10.22 20.34
CA ALA A 220 25.17 8.77 20.35
C ALA A 220 24.94 8.17 18.95
N ILE A 221 23.91 8.61 18.22
CA ILE A 221 23.65 8.18 16.84
C ILE A 221 24.80 8.62 15.92
N ARG A 222 25.23 9.88 16.01
CA ARG A 222 26.40 10.39 15.27
C ARG A 222 27.63 9.52 15.55
N LYS A 223 27.93 9.22 16.82
CA LYS A 223 29.11 8.43 17.20
C LYS A 223 29.02 6.95 16.80
N ALA A 224 27.81 6.41 16.61
CA ALA A 224 27.59 5.07 16.09
C ALA A 224 27.98 4.93 14.60
N ASN A 225 28.21 6.04 13.90
CA ASN A 225 28.79 6.09 12.56
C ASN A 225 30.20 6.72 12.64
N PRO A 226 31.27 5.90 12.59
CA PRO A 226 32.64 6.42 12.60
C PRO A 226 33.06 7.08 11.27
N GLY A 227 32.32 6.86 10.17
CA GLY A 227 32.64 7.37 8.84
C GLY A 227 32.20 8.80 8.57
N SER A 228 31.38 9.40 9.45
CA SER A 228 30.89 10.78 9.32
C SER A 228 31.02 11.56 10.61
N ASP A 229 31.38 12.85 10.48
CA ASP A 229 31.47 13.78 11.61
C ASP A 229 30.18 14.52 11.93
N PHE A 230 29.14 14.32 11.12
CA PHE A 230 27.84 14.94 11.29
C PHE A 230 26.71 13.94 11.02
N ILE A 231 25.52 14.31 11.48
CA ILE A 231 24.25 13.62 11.20
C ILE A 231 23.29 14.59 10.51
N TYR A 232 22.52 14.12 9.53
CA TYR A 232 21.41 14.91 8.99
C TYR A 232 20.19 14.80 9.89
N VAL A 233 19.51 15.91 10.13
CA VAL A 233 18.15 15.94 10.70
C VAL A 233 17.20 16.38 9.61
N VAL A 234 16.32 15.46 9.20
CA VAL A 234 15.37 15.67 8.11
C VAL A 234 13.98 15.82 8.69
N ASP A 235 13.49 17.06 8.71
CA ASP A 235 12.10 17.35 8.99
C ASP A 235 11.32 17.34 7.68
N THR A 236 10.46 16.34 7.57
CA THR A 236 9.67 16.13 6.35
C THR A 236 8.61 17.21 6.14
N ARG A 237 8.31 18.08 7.12
CA ARG A 237 7.30 19.13 7.00
C ARG A 237 7.76 20.30 6.10
N PRO A 238 6.82 21.10 5.57
CA PRO A 238 7.12 22.45 5.13
C PRO A 238 7.62 23.29 6.31
N LYS A 239 8.60 24.16 6.04
CA LYS A 239 9.21 25.03 7.06
C LYS A 239 8.16 25.86 7.82
N LEU A 240 7.13 26.36 7.13
CA LEU A 240 6.07 27.16 7.73
C LEU A 240 5.28 26.35 8.78
N ASN A 241 4.90 25.12 8.45
CA ASN A 241 4.16 24.23 9.35
C ASN A 241 5.00 23.82 10.57
N ALA A 242 6.32 23.67 10.38
CA ALA A 242 7.26 23.43 11.46
C ALA A 242 7.38 24.65 12.39
N MET A 243 7.39 25.88 11.84
CA MET A 243 7.38 27.11 12.62
C MET A 243 6.06 27.30 13.39
N ALA A 244 4.91 26.97 12.80
CA ALA A 244 3.63 27.00 13.50
C ALA A 244 3.60 26.02 14.69
N ASN A 245 4.09 24.79 14.50
CA ASN A 245 4.25 23.82 15.58
C ASN A 245 5.21 24.32 16.68
N ARG A 246 6.28 25.03 16.29
CA ARG A 246 7.22 25.65 17.24
C ARG A 246 6.52 26.66 18.15
N ALA A 247 5.63 27.47 17.59
CA ALA A 247 4.83 28.42 18.36
C ALA A 247 3.88 27.74 19.36
N ALA A 248 3.44 26.51 19.07
CA ALA A 248 2.62 25.67 19.95
C ALA A 248 3.41 24.85 20.99
N GLY A 249 4.69 25.18 21.23
CA GLY A 249 5.53 24.48 22.22
C GLY A 249 6.19 23.20 21.72
N LYS A 250 6.04 22.86 20.44
CA LYS A 250 6.76 21.76 19.77
C LYS A 250 7.95 22.34 19.00
N GLY A 251 8.32 21.82 17.83
CA GLY A 251 9.29 22.49 16.96
C GLY A 251 10.23 21.54 16.26
N TYR A 252 11.50 21.93 16.22
CA TYR A 252 12.59 21.25 15.52
C TYR A 252 13.93 21.58 16.19
N GLU A 253 14.93 20.77 15.91
CA GLU A 253 16.28 20.84 16.47
C GLU A 253 16.96 22.15 16.07
N ASN A 254 17.44 22.91 17.07
CA ASN A 254 18.21 24.13 16.83
C ASN A 254 19.69 23.78 16.67
N GLU A 255 20.30 24.13 15.53
CA GLU A 255 21.72 23.88 15.23
C GLU A 255 22.69 24.48 16.27
N ASP A 256 22.29 25.55 16.98
CA ASP A 256 23.09 26.11 18.08
C ASP A 256 23.19 25.17 19.30
N ASN A 257 22.17 24.34 19.52
CA ASN A 257 22.05 23.44 20.66
C ASN A 257 22.55 22.03 20.30
N TYR A 258 22.19 21.57 19.12
CA TYR A 258 22.57 20.26 18.61
C TYR A 258 23.85 20.39 17.78
N SER A 259 25.00 20.19 18.42
CA SER A 259 26.27 20.16 17.70
C SER A 259 26.30 19.03 16.66
N ASN A 260 27.04 19.24 15.57
CA ASN A 260 27.27 18.24 14.52
C ASN A 260 26.00 17.76 13.79
N ILE A 261 24.94 18.56 13.73
CA ILE A 261 23.80 18.30 12.86
C ILE A 261 23.86 19.15 11.59
N LYS A 262 23.25 18.65 10.53
CA LYS A 262 22.83 19.45 9.36
C LYS A 262 21.32 19.33 9.22
N PHE A 263 20.61 20.45 9.33
CA PHE A 263 19.15 20.43 9.31
C PHE A 263 18.59 20.63 7.89
N GLN A 264 17.59 19.83 7.49
CA GLN A 264 16.94 19.92 6.19
C GLN A 264 15.41 19.81 6.29
N PHE A 265 14.70 20.74 5.63
CA PHE A 265 13.26 20.63 5.38
C PHE A 265 12.98 20.05 3.99
N ILE A 266 12.02 19.13 3.86
CA ILE A 266 11.63 18.56 2.55
C ILE A 266 10.33 19.17 2.00
N GLY A 267 9.31 19.42 2.84
CA GLY A 267 8.07 20.05 2.37
C GLY A 267 6.91 19.11 2.03
N ILE A 268 6.77 17.98 2.73
CA ILE A 268 5.61 17.09 2.62
C ILE A 268 4.46 17.61 3.49
N GLU A 269 3.38 18.02 2.83
CA GLU A 269 2.17 18.57 3.46
C GLU A 269 1.49 17.60 4.45
N ASN A 270 0.56 18.11 5.25
CA ASN A 270 -0.13 17.31 6.27
C ASN A 270 -1.24 16.40 5.69
N ILE A 271 -1.80 15.56 6.57
CA ILE A 271 -2.81 14.56 6.20
C ILE A 271 -4.09 15.16 5.59
N HIS A 272 -4.44 16.40 5.93
CA HIS A 272 -5.65 17.07 5.44
C HIS A 272 -5.47 17.53 4.00
N VAL A 273 -4.28 18.04 3.67
CA VAL A 273 -3.91 18.37 2.29
C VAL A 273 -3.91 17.11 1.42
N MET A 274 -3.35 16.00 1.91
CA MET A 274 -3.33 14.73 1.16
C MET A 274 -4.73 14.17 0.93
N ARG A 275 -5.62 14.24 1.92
CA ARG A 275 -7.03 13.84 1.76
C ARG A 275 -7.73 14.68 0.69
N ASN A 276 -7.58 16.01 0.74
CA ASN A 276 -8.17 16.90 -0.25
C ASN A 276 -7.60 16.67 -1.66
N SER A 277 -6.30 16.42 -1.76
CA SER A 277 -5.63 16.11 -3.03
C SER A 277 -6.19 14.84 -3.67
N LEU A 278 -6.33 13.75 -2.91
CA LEU A 278 -6.96 12.52 -3.40
C LEU A 278 -8.41 12.78 -3.84
N GLN A 279 -9.20 13.49 -3.02
CA GLN A 279 -10.59 13.79 -3.34
C GLN A 279 -10.73 14.52 -4.69
N LYS A 280 -9.93 15.56 -4.91
CA LYS A 280 -9.90 16.29 -6.20
C LYS A 280 -9.49 15.40 -7.37
N MET A 281 -8.50 14.53 -7.18
CA MET A 281 -8.09 13.60 -8.23
C MET A 281 -9.20 12.59 -8.56
N LEU A 282 -9.91 12.07 -7.57
CA LEU A 282 -11.03 11.16 -7.78
C LEU A 282 -12.19 11.87 -8.50
N GLU A 283 -12.46 13.14 -8.20
CA GLU A 283 -13.44 13.95 -8.94
C GLU A 283 -13.10 14.06 -10.44
N VAL A 284 -11.81 14.17 -10.77
CA VAL A 284 -11.33 14.17 -12.17
C VAL A 284 -11.55 12.80 -12.82
N CYS A 285 -11.28 11.71 -12.10
CA CYS A 285 -11.58 10.35 -12.56
C CYS A 285 -13.09 10.11 -12.72
N GLU A 286 -13.92 10.87 -11.99
CA GLU A 286 -15.37 10.81 -12.06
C GLU A 286 -15.99 11.66 -13.20
N LEU A 287 -15.21 12.41 -13.98
CA LEU A 287 -15.75 13.21 -15.09
C LEU A 287 -16.38 12.34 -16.19
N LYS A 288 -17.54 12.77 -16.70
CA LYS A 288 -18.22 12.11 -17.82
C LYS A 288 -17.60 12.59 -19.13
N SER A 289 -16.84 11.71 -19.78
CA SER A 289 -16.17 11.97 -21.07
C SER A 289 -15.34 13.27 -21.11
N PRO A 290 -14.34 13.45 -20.22
CA PRO A 290 -13.51 14.65 -20.24
C PRO A 290 -12.65 14.73 -21.51
N SER A 291 -12.36 15.95 -21.98
CA SER A 291 -11.27 16.12 -22.95
C SER A 291 -9.93 15.81 -22.29
N MET A 292 -8.90 15.49 -23.07
CA MET A 292 -7.54 15.26 -22.53
C MET A 292 -7.03 16.50 -21.78
N SER A 293 -7.32 17.69 -22.28
CA SER A 293 -6.94 18.95 -21.63
C SER A 293 -7.61 19.11 -20.26
N ASP A 294 -8.92 18.84 -20.16
CA ASP A 294 -9.64 18.94 -18.88
C ASP A 294 -9.14 17.93 -17.86
N PHE A 295 -8.84 16.70 -18.32
CA PHE A 295 -8.28 15.66 -17.45
C PHE A 295 -6.90 16.05 -16.92
N LEU A 296 -5.98 16.49 -17.79
CA LEU A 296 -4.64 16.89 -17.39
C LEU A 296 -4.64 18.11 -16.47
N TRP A 297 -5.47 19.11 -16.77
CA TRP A 297 -5.64 20.31 -15.96
C TRP A 297 -6.22 19.97 -14.57
N GLY A 298 -7.24 19.12 -14.53
CA GLY A 298 -7.82 18.63 -13.28
C GLY A 298 -6.81 17.84 -12.45
N LEU A 299 -6.05 16.95 -13.09
CA LEU A 299 -5.01 16.16 -12.44
C LEU A 299 -3.90 17.05 -11.85
N GLU A 300 -3.43 18.05 -12.60
CA GLU A 300 -2.46 19.03 -12.10
C GLU A 300 -2.99 19.80 -10.88
N ASN A 301 -4.24 20.29 -10.96
CA ASN A 301 -4.88 21.04 -9.88
C ASN A 301 -5.25 20.21 -8.65
N SER A 302 -5.33 18.88 -8.79
CA SER A 302 -5.43 17.99 -7.63
C SER A 302 -4.16 18.06 -6.76
N GLY A 303 -3.01 18.38 -7.36
CA GLY A 303 -1.69 18.37 -6.71
C GLY A 303 -1.18 16.97 -6.37
N TRP A 304 -1.89 15.89 -6.74
CA TRP A 304 -1.58 14.53 -6.29
C TRP A 304 -0.17 14.09 -6.67
N LEU A 305 0.18 14.18 -7.95
CA LEU A 305 1.51 13.81 -8.44
C LEU A 305 2.63 14.69 -7.85
N ARG A 306 2.34 15.96 -7.51
CA ARG A 306 3.28 16.84 -6.82
C ARG A 306 3.58 16.33 -5.41
N HIS A 307 2.58 15.80 -4.71
CA HIS A 307 2.78 15.20 -3.39
C HIS A 307 3.54 13.87 -3.45
N ILE A 308 3.25 13.02 -4.45
CA ILE A 308 4.04 11.80 -4.72
C ILE A 308 5.51 12.15 -4.97
N LYS A 309 5.77 13.17 -5.81
CA LYS A 309 7.11 13.67 -6.05
C LYS A 309 7.81 14.12 -4.76
N ALA A 310 7.13 14.89 -3.90
CA ALA A 310 7.74 15.37 -2.66
C ALA A 310 8.15 14.23 -1.72
N ILE A 311 7.36 13.14 -1.66
CA ILE A 311 7.70 11.93 -0.91
C ILE A 311 8.91 11.21 -1.53
N MET A 312 8.92 11.09 -2.86
CA MET A 312 10.04 10.49 -3.60
C MET A 312 11.34 11.28 -3.38
N ASP A 313 11.29 12.62 -3.49
CA ASP A 313 12.44 13.50 -3.25
C ASP A 313 13.00 13.34 -1.83
N ALA A 314 12.13 13.15 -0.82
CA ALA A 314 12.55 12.85 0.55
C ALA A 314 13.35 11.55 0.62
N GLY A 315 12.80 10.48 0.02
CA GLY A 315 13.45 9.17 -0.03
C GLY A 315 14.80 9.22 -0.76
N VAL A 316 14.87 9.93 -1.89
CA VAL A 316 16.10 10.14 -2.66
C VAL A 316 17.14 10.91 -1.84
N PHE A 317 16.74 11.99 -1.17
CA PHE A 317 17.65 12.76 -0.32
C PHE A 317 18.24 11.89 0.80
N ILE A 318 17.39 11.16 1.52
CA ILE A 318 17.83 10.27 2.62
C ILE A 318 18.75 9.16 2.08
N ALA A 319 18.41 8.54 0.95
CA ALA A 319 19.21 7.49 0.34
C ALA A 319 20.59 8.00 -0.10
N LYS A 320 20.68 9.20 -0.69
CA LYS A 320 21.95 9.82 -1.06
C LYS A 320 22.81 10.17 0.14
N ALA A 321 22.21 10.76 1.18
CA ALA A 321 22.93 11.06 2.42
C ALA A 321 23.56 9.79 3.04
N VAL A 322 22.85 8.66 3.00
CA VAL A 322 23.34 7.39 3.54
C VAL A 322 24.38 6.73 2.63
N SER A 323 24.10 6.59 1.33
CA SER A 323 24.93 5.80 0.41
C SER A 323 26.10 6.57 -0.20
N GLU A 324 25.91 7.84 -0.56
CA GLU A 324 26.91 8.66 -1.26
C GLU A 324 27.76 9.47 -0.26
N GLU A 325 27.13 10.10 0.74
CA GLU A 325 27.84 10.91 1.75
C GLU A 325 28.30 10.10 2.97
N GLY A 326 27.80 8.87 3.15
CA GLY A 326 28.12 8.03 4.31
C GLY A 326 27.61 8.61 5.64
N ALA A 327 26.65 9.52 5.61
CA ALA A 327 26.11 10.20 6.78
C ALA A 327 24.87 9.48 7.33
N SER A 328 24.77 9.40 8.66
CA SER A 328 23.54 8.97 9.31
C SER A 328 22.46 10.05 9.22
N VAL A 329 21.19 9.64 9.25
CA VAL A 329 20.04 10.54 9.10
C VAL A 329 19.02 10.25 10.19
N LEU A 330 18.55 11.28 10.89
CA LEU A 330 17.36 11.25 11.72
C LEU A 330 16.19 11.84 10.95
N VAL A 331 15.16 11.05 10.67
CA VAL A 331 13.96 11.48 9.96
C VAL A 331 12.83 11.67 10.96
N HIS A 332 12.19 12.84 10.94
CA HIS A 332 10.97 13.05 11.70
C HIS A 332 9.98 13.96 10.94
N CYS A 333 8.81 14.10 11.54
CA CYS A 333 7.78 15.04 11.13
C CYS A 333 7.16 15.62 12.41
N SER A 334 5.85 15.87 12.45
CA SER A 334 5.14 16.17 13.70
C SER A 334 5.14 14.95 14.64
N ASP A 335 4.30 13.93 14.37
CA ASP A 335 4.16 12.76 15.26
C ASP A 335 5.08 11.57 14.90
N GLY A 336 5.71 11.54 13.72
CA GLY A 336 6.69 10.50 13.38
C GLY A 336 6.11 9.14 12.89
N TRP A 337 4.84 9.09 12.46
CA TRP A 337 4.20 7.85 11.98
C TRP A 337 3.56 7.92 10.57
N ASP A 338 3.48 9.11 9.96
CA ASP A 338 2.92 9.29 8.61
C ASP A 338 4.05 9.53 7.61
N ARG A 339 4.42 10.80 7.39
CA ARG A 339 5.51 11.25 6.49
C ARG A 339 6.86 10.61 6.79
N THR A 340 7.13 10.37 8.08
CA THR A 340 8.35 9.69 8.52
C THR A 340 8.38 8.23 8.05
N ALA A 341 7.24 7.52 8.10
CA ALA A 341 7.16 6.14 7.59
C ALA A 341 7.36 6.11 6.07
N GLN A 342 6.75 7.06 5.35
CA GLN A 342 6.94 7.23 3.90
C GLN A 342 8.42 7.45 3.55
N GLY A 343 9.07 8.46 4.15
CA GLY A 343 10.47 8.79 3.86
C GLY A 343 11.44 7.66 4.20
N CYS A 344 11.29 7.02 5.36
CA CYS A 344 12.14 5.89 5.76
C CYS A 344 11.95 4.68 4.83
N SER A 345 10.72 4.37 4.45
CA SER A 345 10.42 3.20 3.61
C SER A 345 10.89 3.38 2.18
N VAL A 346 10.67 4.56 1.58
CA VAL A 346 11.16 4.86 0.22
C VAL A 346 12.69 4.85 0.19
N ALA A 347 13.35 5.48 1.16
CA ALA A 347 14.82 5.43 1.25
C ALA A 347 15.34 4.00 1.39
N SER A 348 14.68 3.17 2.22
CA SER A 348 15.06 1.76 2.42
C SER A 348 14.92 0.95 1.12
N LEU A 349 13.88 1.18 0.32
CA LEU A 349 13.71 0.53 -0.99
C LEU A 349 14.78 0.92 -2.01
N LEU A 350 15.20 2.18 -1.99
CA LEU A 350 16.28 2.67 -2.85
C LEU A 350 17.62 2.07 -2.43
N LEU A 351 17.85 1.86 -1.14
CA LEU A 351 19.13 1.39 -0.60
C LEU A 351 19.30 -0.13 -0.60
N ASP A 352 18.25 -0.91 -0.32
CA ASP A 352 18.36 -2.34 -0.06
C ASP A 352 17.57 -3.19 -1.07
N PRO A 353 18.25 -3.99 -1.92
CA PRO A 353 17.62 -4.99 -2.78
C PRO A 353 16.66 -5.94 -2.06
N HIS A 354 16.91 -6.25 -0.78
CA HIS A 354 16.05 -7.15 -0.02
C HIS A 354 14.60 -6.67 0.00
N TYR A 355 14.35 -5.38 0.26
CA TYR A 355 12.99 -4.84 0.34
C TYR A 355 12.27 -4.78 -1.02
N ARG A 356 12.98 -5.04 -2.13
CA ARG A 356 12.42 -5.15 -3.48
C ARG A 356 11.99 -6.57 -3.84
N THR A 357 12.22 -7.54 -2.95
CA THR A 357 11.65 -8.89 -3.03
C THR A 357 10.23 -8.93 -2.48
N LEU A 358 9.42 -9.92 -2.86
CA LEU A 358 8.07 -10.15 -2.33
C LEU A 358 8.09 -10.20 -0.80
N LYS A 359 8.94 -11.06 -0.22
CA LYS A 359 9.02 -11.23 1.23
C LYS A 359 9.58 -9.97 1.90
N GLY A 360 10.64 -9.39 1.34
CA GLY A 360 11.25 -8.20 1.91
C GLY A 360 10.32 -6.99 1.92
N PHE A 361 9.46 -6.83 0.91
CA PHE A 361 8.46 -5.76 0.92
C PHE A 361 7.41 -5.94 2.02
N MET A 362 6.97 -7.18 2.27
CA MET A 362 6.09 -7.48 3.41
C MET A 362 6.78 -7.16 4.75
N VAL A 363 8.06 -7.54 4.89
CA VAL A 363 8.89 -7.21 6.06
C VAL A 363 9.02 -5.71 6.25
N LEU A 364 9.22 -4.94 5.16
CA LEU A 364 9.31 -3.48 5.21
C LEU A 364 8.02 -2.85 5.76
N ILE A 365 6.85 -3.31 5.28
CA ILE A 365 5.55 -2.83 5.76
C ILE A 365 5.34 -3.22 7.24
N GLU A 366 5.62 -4.47 7.61
CA GLU A 366 5.52 -4.92 9.01
C GLU A 366 6.43 -4.12 9.94
N LYS A 367 7.65 -3.82 9.50
CA LYS A 367 8.60 -3.01 10.26
C LYS A 367 8.16 -1.55 10.32
N ASP A 368 8.21 -0.83 9.21
CA ASP A 368 8.18 0.64 9.20
C ASP A 368 6.79 1.25 9.39
N TRP A 369 5.73 0.46 9.17
CA TRP A 369 4.34 0.92 9.25
C TRP A 369 3.59 0.25 10.39
N ILE A 370 3.54 -1.09 10.41
CA ILE A 370 2.71 -1.82 11.37
C ILE A 370 3.35 -1.74 12.76
N SER A 371 4.61 -2.15 12.93
CA SER A 371 5.25 -2.19 14.24
C SER A 371 5.55 -0.79 14.80
N PHE A 372 6.01 0.14 13.95
CA PHE A 372 6.25 1.54 14.31
C PHE A 372 4.99 2.42 14.44
N GLY A 373 3.80 1.83 14.41
CA GLY A 373 2.56 2.47 14.86
C GLY A 373 1.98 3.51 13.90
N HIS A 374 1.99 3.24 12.59
CA HIS A 374 1.11 3.95 11.67
C HIS A 374 -0.35 3.70 12.06
N LYS A 375 -1.14 4.78 12.10
CA LYS A 375 -2.52 4.77 12.62
C LYS A 375 -3.53 4.22 11.60
N PHE A 376 -3.43 2.94 11.23
CA PHE A 376 -4.25 2.36 10.17
C PHE A 376 -5.75 2.56 10.40
N THR A 377 -6.26 2.25 11.60
CA THR A 377 -7.69 2.40 11.89
C THR A 377 -8.19 3.83 11.72
N HIS A 378 -7.40 4.83 12.12
CA HIS A 378 -7.77 6.23 11.95
C HIS A 378 -7.62 6.71 10.50
N ARG A 379 -6.54 6.32 9.81
CA ARG A 379 -6.21 6.80 8.46
C ARG A 379 -7.14 6.23 7.39
N TYR A 380 -7.63 5.00 7.58
CA TYR A 380 -8.45 4.28 6.58
C TYR A 380 -9.91 4.08 7.03
N GLY A 381 -10.27 4.66 8.18
CA GLY A 381 -11.64 4.64 8.72
C GLY A 381 -12.18 3.23 8.86
N ASN A 382 -11.41 2.33 9.49
CA ASN A 382 -11.87 0.95 9.69
C ASN A 382 -13.02 0.89 10.69
N LEU A 383 -13.12 1.87 11.60
CA LEU A 383 -14.23 2.08 12.54
C LEU A 383 -14.83 3.47 12.35
N ASP A 384 -16.00 3.70 12.93
CA ASP A 384 -16.61 5.03 13.02
C ASP A 384 -15.78 5.94 13.95
N GLY A 385 -14.98 6.81 13.33
CA GLY A 385 -14.05 7.71 14.00
C GLY A 385 -14.05 9.11 13.37
N ASP A 386 -13.16 10.00 13.82
CA ASP A 386 -13.10 11.37 13.29
C ASP A 386 -12.72 11.36 11.79
N PRO A 387 -13.61 11.82 10.88
CA PRO A 387 -13.31 11.87 9.44
C PRO A 387 -12.10 12.75 9.11
N ARG A 388 -11.73 13.69 9.99
CA ARG A 388 -10.55 14.54 9.81
C ARG A 388 -9.23 13.79 9.98
N GLU A 389 -9.23 12.61 10.60
CA GLU A 389 -8.06 11.74 10.72
C GLU A 389 -7.82 10.86 9.49
N ILE A 390 -8.82 10.72 8.60
CA ILE A 390 -8.73 9.87 7.40
C ILE A 390 -7.80 10.52 6.37
N SER A 391 -6.84 9.75 5.85
CA SER A 391 -5.86 10.24 4.86
C SER A 391 -5.14 9.07 4.17
N PRO A 392 -4.86 9.16 2.86
CA PRO A 392 -4.31 8.06 2.04
C PRO A 392 -2.79 7.94 2.13
N VAL A 393 -2.24 7.88 3.34
CA VAL A 393 -0.78 8.00 3.57
C VAL A 393 -0.02 6.81 2.99
N ILE A 394 -0.50 5.58 3.22
CA ILE A 394 0.14 4.38 2.68
C ILE A 394 -0.18 4.20 1.20
N ASP A 395 -1.32 4.67 0.69
CA ASP A 395 -1.61 4.65 -0.74
C ASP A 395 -0.58 5.47 -1.52
N GLN A 396 -0.20 6.64 -0.99
CA GLN A 396 0.89 7.45 -1.55
C GLN A 396 2.24 6.71 -1.53
N PHE A 397 2.51 5.93 -0.48
CA PHE A 397 3.71 5.10 -0.44
C PHE A 397 3.66 4.00 -1.50
N LEU A 398 2.56 3.26 -1.61
CA LEU A 398 2.39 2.23 -2.63
C LEU A 398 2.51 2.81 -4.04
N GLU A 399 2.01 4.02 -4.27
CA GLU A 399 2.21 4.71 -5.54
C GLU A 399 3.67 5.10 -5.76
N CYS A 400 4.40 5.58 -4.75
CA CYS A 400 5.84 5.79 -4.87
C CYS A 400 6.56 4.49 -5.31
N VAL A 401 6.18 3.34 -4.75
CA VAL A 401 6.73 2.03 -5.16
C VAL A 401 6.38 1.73 -6.62
N TRP A 402 5.14 1.96 -7.03
CA TRP A 402 4.72 1.79 -8.42
C TRP A 402 5.52 2.70 -9.38
N GLN A 403 5.75 3.97 -9.02
CA GLN A 403 6.58 4.89 -9.82
C GLN A 403 8.03 4.40 -9.93
N LEU A 404 8.57 3.74 -8.90
CA LEU A 404 9.89 3.12 -8.97
C LEU A 404 9.89 1.88 -9.87
N MET A 405 8.84 1.07 -9.82
CA MET A 405 8.70 -0.09 -10.71
C MET A 405 8.60 0.33 -12.18
N GLU A 406 7.91 1.42 -12.47
CA GLU A 406 7.84 2.01 -13.83
C GLU A 406 9.22 2.49 -14.33
N GLN A 407 10.05 3.03 -13.43
CA GLN A 407 11.39 3.52 -13.76
C GLN A 407 12.45 2.40 -13.79
N PHE A 408 12.26 1.35 -13.00
CA PHE A 408 13.18 0.21 -12.87
C PHE A 408 12.43 -1.13 -13.04
N PRO A 409 11.97 -1.46 -14.27
CA PRO A 409 11.08 -2.60 -14.49
C PRO A 409 11.65 -3.96 -14.10
N CYS A 410 12.97 -4.10 -14.01
CA CYS A 410 13.63 -5.36 -13.66
C CYS A 410 14.02 -5.46 -12.17
N ALA A 411 13.88 -4.38 -11.39
CA ALA A 411 14.46 -4.24 -10.06
C ALA A 411 13.61 -4.82 -8.92
N PHE A 412 12.33 -5.06 -9.16
CA PHE A 412 11.35 -5.53 -8.18
C PHE A 412 10.85 -6.92 -8.54
N GLU A 413 10.87 -7.84 -7.56
CA GLU A 413 10.41 -9.21 -7.74
C GLU A 413 8.89 -9.30 -7.93
N PHE A 414 8.16 -8.32 -7.40
CA PHE A 414 6.72 -8.27 -7.44
C PHE A 414 6.16 -7.37 -8.53
N ASN A 415 4.95 -7.66 -8.99
CA ASN A 415 4.24 -6.93 -10.04
C ASN A 415 3.20 -5.92 -9.45
N GLU A 416 2.56 -5.15 -10.33
CA GLU A 416 1.56 -4.14 -9.95
C GLU A 416 0.38 -4.73 -9.17
N ARG A 417 -0.05 -5.95 -9.53
CA ARG A 417 -1.18 -6.64 -8.88
C ARG A 417 -0.94 -6.86 -7.40
N PHE A 418 0.32 -7.10 -6.99
CA PHE A 418 0.70 -7.21 -5.60
C PHE A 418 0.39 -5.94 -4.81
N LEU A 419 0.77 -4.77 -5.33
CA LEU A 419 0.51 -3.47 -4.69
C LEU A 419 -0.99 -3.17 -4.61
N ILE A 420 -1.73 -3.44 -5.70
CA ILE A 420 -3.18 -3.31 -5.78
C ILE A 420 -3.88 -4.18 -4.74
N HIS A 421 -3.45 -5.43 -4.57
CA HIS A 421 -4.03 -6.36 -3.60
C HIS A 421 -3.71 -5.95 -2.15
N ILE A 422 -2.50 -5.47 -1.87
CA ILE A 422 -2.17 -4.89 -0.56
C ILE A 422 -3.12 -3.72 -0.26
N GLN A 423 -3.26 -2.77 -1.19
CA GLN A 423 -4.16 -1.64 -1.03
C GLN A 423 -5.60 -2.07 -0.78
N HIS A 424 -6.12 -3.01 -1.59
CA HIS A 424 -7.45 -3.56 -1.41
C HIS A 424 -7.64 -4.11 0.01
N HIS A 425 -6.65 -4.84 0.53
CA HIS A 425 -6.76 -5.50 1.83
C HIS A 425 -6.60 -4.57 3.03
N ILE A 426 -5.94 -3.41 2.88
CA ILE A 426 -5.92 -2.33 3.89
C ILE A 426 -7.35 -1.85 4.20
N TYR A 427 -8.20 -1.76 3.18
CA TYR A 427 -9.59 -1.31 3.33
C TYR A 427 -10.59 -2.45 3.57
N SER A 428 -10.29 -3.66 3.10
CA SER A 428 -11.21 -4.81 3.18
C SER A 428 -11.56 -5.23 4.61
N CYS A 429 -10.68 -4.98 5.58
CA CYS A 429 -10.74 -5.55 6.92
C CYS A 429 -10.95 -7.09 6.91
N GLN A 430 -10.47 -7.80 5.88
CA GLN A 430 -10.57 -9.25 5.78
C GLN A 430 -9.47 -9.95 6.60
N PHE A 431 -8.30 -9.31 6.72
CA PHE A 431 -7.13 -9.80 7.46
C PHE A 431 -6.79 -8.84 8.60
N GLY A 432 -6.04 -9.34 9.60
CA GLY A 432 -5.75 -8.59 10.82
C GLY A 432 -4.59 -7.56 10.73
N ASN A 433 -3.76 -7.62 9.69
CA ASN A 433 -2.46 -6.92 9.66
C ASN A 433 -2.60 -5.39 9.77
N PHE A 434 -3.63 -4.83 9.13
CA PHE A 434 -3.85 -3.38 9.04
C PHE A 434 -4.93 -2.88 9.99
N LEU A 435 -5.21 -3.63 11.06
CA LEU A 435 -6.09 -3.20 12.13
C LEU A 435 -5.31 -2.45 13.22
N CYS A 436 -6.04 -1.71 14.05
CA CYS A 436 -5.51 -0.93 15.17
C CYS A 436 -4.54 0.18 14.75
N ASN A 437 -4.06 0.95 15.73
CA ASN A 437 -3.14 2.07 15.49
C ASN A 437 -1.73 1.82 16.02
N SER A 438 -1.51 0.76 16.79
CA SER A 438 -0.22 0.44 17.41
C SER A 438 -0.03 -1.07 17.57
N GLN A 439 1.23 -1.51 17.74
CA GLN A 439 1.51 -2.91 18.07
C GLN A 439 0.86 -3.31 19.41
N LYS A 440 0.83 -2.39 20.39
CA LYS A 440 0.21 -2.58 21.70
C LYS A 440 -1.26 -2.95 21.60
N GLU A 441 -2.04 -2.14 20.90
CA GLU A 441 -3.48 -2.40 20.69
C GLU A 441 -3.72 -3.78 20.02
N ARG A 442 -2.87 -4.16 19.05
CA ARG A 442 -2.99 -5.47 18.39
C ARG A 442 -2.74 -6.65 19.34
N GLN A 443 -1.80 -6.48 20.29
CA GLN A 443 -1.55 -7.48 21.33
C GLN A 443 -2.71 -7.56 22.32
N GLU A 444 -3.21 -6.41 22.79
CA GLU A 444 -4.35 -6.34 23.72
C GLU A 444 -5.63 -6.95 23.14
N LEU A 445 -5.90 -6.70 21.86
CA LEU A 445 -7.04 -7.27 21.13
C LEU A 445 -6.79 -8.70 20.63
N LYS A 446 -5.60 -9.25 20.85
CA LYS A 446 -5.18 -10.59 20.44
C LYS A 446 -5.43 -10.85 18.96
N ILE A 447 -5.06 -9.88 18.11
CA ILE A 447 -5.37 -9.92 16.66
C ILE A 447 -4.81 -11.19 16.01
N GLN A 448 -3.58 -11.58 16.34
CA GLN A 448 -2.94 -12.77 15.78
C GLN A 448 -3.65 -14.08 16.18
N GLU A 449 -4.26 -14.12 17.36
CA GLU A 449 -5.02 -15.29 17.86
C GLU A 449 -6.46 -15.35 17.34
N ARG A 450 -6.98 -14.25 16.78
CA ARG A 450 -8.40 -14.11 16.41
C ARG A 450 -8.64 -13.91 14.92
N THR A 451 -7.60 -13.60 14.15
CA THR A 451 -7.69 -13.26 12.72
C THR A 451 -6.60 -13.95 11.91
N TYR A 452 -6.65 -13.83 10.59
CA TYR A 452 -5.68 -14.41 9.67
C TYR A 452 -4.73 -13.35 9.11
N SER A 453 -3.51 -13.77 8.80
CA SER A 453 -2.47 -12.94 8.19
C SER A 453 -2.68 -12.80 6.68
N LEU A 454 -2.66 -11.56 6.19
CA LEU A 454 -2.61 -11.24 4.76
C LEU A 454 -1.37 -11.83 4.10
N TRP A 455 -0.22 -11.77 4.79
CA TRP A 455 1.04 -12.23 4.21
C TRP A 455 1.03 -13.72 3.90
N ALA A 456 0.42 -14.52 4.77
CA ALA A 456 0.23 -15.95 4.50
C ALA A 456 -0.61 -16.18 3.24
N HIS A 457 -1.68 -15.40 3.05
CA HIS A 457 -2.53 -15.49 1.87
C HIS A 457 -1.79 -15.08 0.59
N LEU A 458 -1.08 -13.95 0.60
CA LEU A 458 -0.32 -13.49 -0.56
C LEU A 458 0.86 -14.42 -0.89
N TRP A 459 1.53 -14.98 0.13
CA TRP A 459 2.64 -15.92 -0.03
C TRP A 459 2.21 -17.25 -0.65
N LYS A 460 1.03 -17.75 -0.26
CA LYS A 460 0.43 -18.95 -0.85
C LYS A 460 0.17 -18.76 -2.35
N ASN A 461 -0.30 -17.58 -2.74
CA ASN A 461 -0.63 -17.23 -4.13
C ASN A 461 0.50 -16.44 -4.84
N ARG A 462 1.74 -16.56 -4.37
CA ARG A 462 2.86 -15.70 -4.81
C ARG A 462 3.15 -15.73 -6.32
N ALA A 463 2.82 -16.83 -7.00
CA ALA A 463 3.02 -16.94 -8.45
C ALA A 463 2.31 -15.81 -9.22
N ASP A 464 1.11 -15.42 -8.79
CA ASP A 464 0.31 -14.33 -9.39
C ASP A 464 0.94 -12.95 -9.24
N TYR A 465 1.90 -12.83 -8.31
CA TYR A 465 2.52 -11.57 -7.92
C TYR A 465 3.94 -11.42 -8.44
N LEU A 466 4.51 -12.45 -9.07
CA LEU A 466 5.86 -12.37 -9.61
C LEU A 466 5.90 -11.47 -10.84
N ASN A 467 6.92 -10.62 -10.90
CA ASN A 467 7.26 -9.83 -12.07
C ASN A 467 8.10 -10.69 -13.04
N PRO A 468 7.62 -10.97 -14.27
CA PRO A 468 8.37 -11.78 -15.23
C PRO A 468 9.65 -11.09 -15.72
N LEU A 469 9.76 -9.77 -15.58
CA LEU A 469 10.95 -9.00 -15.95
C LEU A 469 11.98 -8.91 -14.82
N PHE A 470 11.65 -9.41 -13.62
CA PHE A 470 12.61 -9.44 -12.52
C PHE A 470 13.81 -10.30 -12.88
N ARG A 471 15.00 -9.73 -12.72
CA ARG A 471 16.25 -10.40 -13.06
C ARG A 471 17.22 -10.34 -11.91
N ALA A 472 17.40 -11.46 -11.21
CA ALA A 472 18.32 -11.56 -10.09
C ALA A 472 19.79 -11.27 -10.46
N ASP A 473 20.16 -11.36 -11.74
CA ASP A 473 21.52 -11.12 -12.26
C ASP A 473 21.73 -9.70 -12.84
N HIS A 474 20.69 -8.86 -12.85
CA HIS A 474 20.71 -7.58 -13.56
C HIS A 474 21.19 -6.41 -12.70
N SER A 475 21.85 -5.43 -13.32
CA SER A 475 22.42 -4.27 -12.62
C SER A 475 21.38 -3.43 -11.86
N GLN A 476 20.16 -3.30 -12.39
CA GLN A 476 19.05 -2.62 -11.70
C GLN A 476 18.59 -3.35 -10.43
N THR A 477 18.87 -4.64 -10.31
CA THR A 477 18.42 -5.46 -9.17
C THR A 477 19.37 -5.36 -7.98
N TRP A 478 20.64 -5.03 -8.23
CA TRP A 478 21.65 -4.94 -7.19
C TRP A 478 21.93 -3.51 -6.77
N GLY A 479 22.37 -3.34 -5.52
CA GLY A 479 22.85 -2.07 -4.99
C GLY A 479 21.77 -0.99 -4.85
N VAL A 480 22.22 0.26 -4.87
CA VAL A 480 21.39 1.44 -4.66
C VAL A 480 20.73 1.86 -5.97
N LEU A 481 19.43 2.13 -5.94
CA LEU A 481 18.69 2.71 -7.07
C LEU A 481 18.89 4.23 -7.10
N HIS A 482 19.51 4.72 -8.18
CA HIS A 482 19.68 6.15 -8.41
C HIS A 482 18.66 6.64 -9.44
N LEU A 483 17.75 7.51 -9.03
CA LEU A 483 16.77 8.11 -9.95
C LEU A 483 17.49 9.02 -10.97
N PRO A 484 17.10 8.97 -12.26
CA PRO A 484 17.66 9.85 -13.28
C PRO A 484 17.45 11.33 -12.94
N THR A 485 18.44 12.18 -13.20
CA THR A 485 18.40 13.63 -12.94
C THR A 485 17.63 14.43 -14.02
N ALA A 486 16.80 13.75 -14.84
CA ALA A 486 16.08 14.35 -15.96
C ALA A 486 14.90 15.23 -15.50
N PRO A 487 14.42 16.19 -16.33
CA PRO A 487 13.33 17.08 -15.94
C PRO A 487 12.06 16.31 -15.55
N CYS A 488 11.61 16.57 -14.31
CA CYS A 488 10.62 15.82 -13.53
C CYS A 488 9.25 15.62 -14.20
N ASN A 489 8.89 16.46 -15.17
CA ASN A 489 7.54 16.54 -15.74
C ASN A 489 7.14 15.30 -16.56
N PHE A 490 8.10 14.45 -16.95
CA PHE A 490 7.84 13.19 -17.65
C PHE A 490 8.11 11.94 -16.79
N MET A 491 8.50 12.12 -15.52
CA MET A 491 8.96 11.01 -14.67
C MET A 491 7.84 10.37 -13.86
N TYR A 492 6.84 11.14 -13.43
CA TYR A 492 5.73 10.66 -12.61
C TYR A 492 4.47 10.48 -13.46
N LYS A 493 3.99 9.25 -13.56
CA LYS A 493 2.82 8.90 -14.37
C LYS A 493 1.57 8.83 -13.50
N PHE A 494 0.40 9.05 -14.11
CA PHE A 494 -0.86 8.76 -13.43
C PHE A 494 -1.09 7.23 -13.35
N TRP A 495 -1.34 6.71 -12.15
CA TRP A 495 -1.53 5.28 -11.91
C TRP A 495 -2.93 4.79 -12.34
N ASN A 496 -3.14 4.68 -13.65
CA ASN A 496 -4.41 4.28 -14.24
C ASN A 496 -4.90 2.89 -13.77
N GLY A 497 -3.98 1.96 -13.53
CA GLY A 497 -4.27 0.61 -13.02
C GLY A 497 -4.73 0.56 -11.56
N MET A 498 -4.58 1.64 -10.80
CA MET A 498 -5.16 1.79 -9.47
C MET A 498 -6.52 2.51 -9.55
N TYR A 499 -6.51 3.75 -10.06
CA TYR A 499 -7.63 4.67 -9.92
C TYR A 499 -8.80 4.40 -10.88
N ASN A 500 -8.53 3.80 -12.05
CA ASN A 500 -9.55 3.50 -13.06
C ASN A 500 -9.73 2.00 -13.32
N ARG A 501 -9.28 1.13 -12.41
CA ARG A 501 -9.22 -0.33 -12.63
C ARG A 501 -10.58 -1.01 -12.82
N PHE A 502 -11.65 -0.39 -12.33
CA PHE A 502 -13.02 -0.91 -12.45
C PHE A 502 -13.76 -0.39 -13.68
N GLU A 503 -13.20 0.63 -14.34
CA GLU A 503 -13.82 1.32 -15.45
C GLU A 503 -13.53 0.58 -16.77
N LYS A 504 -14.56 -0.01 -17.37
CA LYS A 504 -14.43 -0.83 -18.57
C LYS A 504 -14.15 0.05 -19.79
N GLY A 505 -13.08 -0.24 -20.52
CA GLY A 505 -12.72 0.46 -21.75
C GLY A 505 -11.73 1.62 -21.60
N LEU A 506 -11.40 2.02 -20.36
CA LEU A 506 -10.29 2.94 -20.06
C LEU A 506 -8.97 2.23 -19.79
N GLN A 507 -9.02 0.95 -19.43
CA GLN A 507 -7.83 0.13 -19.31
C GLN A 507 -7.22 -0.10 -20.71
N PRO A 508 -5.88 -0.11 -20.83
CA PRO A 508 -5.22 -0.57 -22.05
C PRO A 508 -5.82 -1.92 -22.45
N ARG A 509 -6.11 -2.12 -23.75
CA ARG A 509 -6.73 -3.37 -24.23
C ARG A 509 -5.96 -4.62 -23.78
N GLN A 510 -4.65 -4.48 -23.55
CA GLN A 510 -3.76 -5.48 -22.95
C GLN A 510 -2.68 -4.75 -22.12
N SER A 511 -2.48 -5.16 -20.86
CA SER A 511 -1.29 -4.76 -20.10
C SER A 511 -0.07 -5.48 -20.67
N VAL A 512 1.05 -4.78 -20.81
CA VAL A 512 2.31 -5.38 -21.30
C VAL A 512 2.73 -6.52 -20.37
N THR A 513 2.56 -6.36 -19.06
CA THR A 513 2.87 -7.38 -18.07
C THR A 513 1.95 -8.60 -18.20
N ASP A 514 0.65 -8.40 -18.40
CA ASP A 514 -0.30 -9.51 -18.58
C ASP A 514 0.00 -10.27 -19.87
N TYR A 515 0.35 -9.57 -20.94
CA TYR A 515 0.78 -10.18 -22.19
C TYR A 515 2.07 -11.00 -22.00
N LEU A 516 3.07 -10.44 -21.32
CA LEU A 516 4.32 -11.14 -21.02
C LEU A 516 4.10 -12.38 -20.14
N MET A 517 3.20 -12.30 -19.15
CA MET A 517 2.83 -13.43 -18.32
C MET A 517 2.12 -14.52 -19.13
N ALA A 518 1.16 -14.15 -19.98
CA ALA A 518 0.47 -15.11 -20.86
C ALA A 518 1.44 -15.80 -21.83
N VAL A 519 2.35 -15.03 -22.45
CA VAL A 519 3.40 -15.60 -23.32
C VAL A 519 4.33 -16.52 -22.54
N LYS A 520 4.69 -16.16 -21.30
CA LYS A 520 5.54 -17.01 -20.44
C LYS A 520 4.83 -18.32 -20.08
N GLU A 521 3.56 -18.26 -19.70
CA GLU A 521 2.75 -19.46 -19.40
C GLU A 521 2.61 -20.36 -20.63
N GLU A 522 2.35 -19.78 -21.80
CA GLU A 522 2.30 -20.52 -23.07
C GLU A 522 3.65 -21.16 -23.40
N THR A 523 4.76 -20.43 -23.20
CA THR A 523 6.11 -20.96 -23.41
C THR A 523 6.40 -22.13 -22.49
N GLN A 524 6.04 -22.02 -21.21
CA GLN A 524 6.24 -23.10 -20.23
C GLN A 524 5.40 -24.34 -20.58
N GLN A 525 4.14 -24.16 -20.99
CA GLN A 525 3.30 -25.28 -21.44
C GLN A 525 3.91 -25.98 -22.66
N LEU A 526 4.44 -25.23 -23.63
CA LEU A 526 5.11 -25.78 -24.79
C LEU A 526 6.40 -26.54 -24.44
N GLU A 527 7.17 -26.06 -23.46
CA GLU A 527 8.37 -26.74 -22.95
C GLU A 527 8.01 -28.07 -22.26
N GLU A 528 6.97 -28.10 -21.42
CA GLU A 528 6.47 -29.31 -20.78
C GLU A 528 5.94 -30.34 -21.81
N GLU A 529 5.25 -29.87 -22.85
CA GLU A 529 4.79 -30.71 -23.95
C GLU A 529 5.97 -31.28 -24.76
N LEU A 530 7.01 -30.48 -25.00
CA LEU A 530 8.23 -30.92 -25.69
C LEU A 530 8.91 -32.05 -24.91
N GLU A 531 9.12 -31.88 -23.60
CA GLU A 531 9.74 -32.89 -22.74
C GLU A 531 8.91 -34.19 -22.71
N ALA A 532 7.59 -34.07 -22.61
CA ALA A 532 6.69 -35.23 -22.66
C ALA A 532 6.74 -35.97 -24.01
N LEU A 533 6.88 -35.24 -25.12
CA LEU A 533 7.04 -35.81 -26.46
C LEU A 533 8.40 -36.48 -26.65
N GLU A 534 9.48 -35.88 -26.15
CA GLU A 534 10.83 -36.46 -26.17
C GLU A 534 10.88 -37.78 -25.39
N GLU A 535 10.30 -37.83 -24.18
CA GLU A 535 10.17 -39.07 -23.42
C GLU A 535 9.41 -40.15 -24.20
N ARG A 536 8.35 -39.75 -24.91
CA ARG A 536 7.51 -40.67 -25.69
C ARG A 536 8.26 -41.21 -26.90
N LEU A 537 9.04 -40.38 -27.57
CA LEU A 537 9.94 -40.77 -28.65
C LEU A 537 11.00 -41.75 -28.16
N GLU A 538 11.62 -41.52 -27.01
CA GLU A 538 12.57 -42.46 -26.42
C GLU A 538 11.93 -43.83 -26.13
N LYS A 539 10.71 -43.84 -25.55
CA LYS A 539 9.96 -45.07 -25.27
C LYS A 539 9.67 -45.84 -26.56
N ILE A 540 9.27 -45.14 -27.63
CA ILE A 540 9.02 -45.75 -28.94
C ILE A 540 10.31 -46.30 -29.57
N GLN A 541 11.43 -45.56 -29.51
CA GLN A 541 12.72 -46.03 -30.00
C GLN A 541 13.19 -47.28 -29.25
N LYS A 542 13.07 -47.31 -27.91
CA LYS A 542 13.39 -48.49 -27.08
C LYS A 542 12.52 -49.70 -27.46
N VAL A 543 11.23 -49.50 -27.76
CA VAL A 543 10.32 -50.56 -28.23
C VAL A 543 10.66 -51.03 -29.65
N GLN A 544 11.07 -50.15 -30.56
CA GLN A 544 11.54 -50.55 -31.89
C GLN A 544 12.86 -51.32 -31.81
N LEU A 545 13.83 -50.88 -31.01
CA LEU A 545 15.11 -51.58 -30.79
C LEU A 545 14.93 -52.98 -30.16
N SER A 546 13.95 -53.15 -29.27
CA SER A 546 13.62 -54.48 -28.72
C SER A 546 12.92 -55.38 -29.75
N ARG A 547 12.04 -54.83 -30.59
CA ARG A 547 11.40 -55.57 -31.71
C ARG A 547 12.41 -56.02 -32.78
N THR A 548 13.42 -55.21 -33.08
CA THR A 548 14.47 -55.55 -34.06
C THR A 548 15.42 -56.62 -33.53
N LYS A 549 15.71 -56.65 -32.21
CA LYS A 549 16.46 -57.75 -31.57
C LYS A 549 15.71 -59.08 -31.51
N VAL A 550 14.37 -59.07 -31.49
CA VAL A 550 13.56 -60.30 -31.57
C VAL A 550 13.51 -60.82 -33.01
N ARG A 551 13.51 -59.92 -34.02
CA ARG A 551 13.47 -60.30 -35.43
C ARG A 551 14.81 -60.84 -35.98
N SER A 552 15.95 -60.55 -35.36
CA SER A 552 17.26 -61.10 -35.77
C SER A 552 17.56 -62.51 -35.23
N LYS A 553 16.67 -63.11 -34.42
CA LYS A 553 16.79 -64.50 -33.92
C LYS A 553 15.97 -65.53 -34.70
N GLN A 554 15.27 -65.14 -35.77
CA GLN A 554 14.54 -66.08 -36.63
C GLN A 554 14.73 -65.71 -38.10
N SER A 555 15.71 -66.32 -38.78
CA SER A 555 15.62 -66.66 -40.21
C SER A 555 16.85 -67.45 -40.68
N GLU A 556 16.69 -68.77 -40.84
CA GLU A 556 17.43 -69.58 -41.82
C GLU A 556 16.71 -69.52 -43.18
N PRO A 557 17.39 -69.82 -44.31
CA PRO A 557 16.91 -69.44 -45.64
C PRO A 557 16.21 -70.60 -46.37
N SER A 558 15.07 -70.34 -47.00
CA SER A 558 14.55 -71.22 -48.07
C SER A 558 13.82 -70.43 -49.16
N LYS A 559 14.21 -70.75 -50.40
CA LYS A 559 13.80 -70.17 -51.69
C LYS A 559 12.47 -70.75 -52.21
N HIS A 560 11.74 -69.92 -52.98
CA HIS A 560 10.87 -70.20 -54.15
C HIS A 560 9.66 -69.24 -54.14
N SER A 561 9.61 -68.19 -54.98
CA SER A 561 9.22 -68.09 -56.42
C SER A 561 7.72 -68.21 -56.69
N GLY A 562 7.08 -67.11 -57.10
CA GLY A 562 5.71 -67.08 -57.66
C GLY A 562 5.15 -65.67 -57.75
N PHE A 563 4.60 -65.30 -58.91
CA PHE A 563 4.37 -63.95 -59.42
C PHE A 563 2.88 -63.51 -59.33
N SER A 564 2.63 -62.19 -59.24
CA SER A 564 1.54 -61.39 -59.87
C SER A 564 0.54 -60.57 -58.98
N THR A 565 0.47 -59.27 -59.32
CA THR A 565 -0.67 -58.29 -59.31
C THR A 565 -1.36 -57.97 -57.97
N SER A 566 -1.69 -56.74 -57.57
CA SER A 566 -1.66 -55.38 -58.15
C SER A 566 -1.84 -54.36 -57.00
N ASP A 567 -1.52 -53.09 -57.30
CA ASP A 567 -1.94 -51.85 -56.65
C ASP A 567 -1.23 -51.27 -55.40
N ASN A 568 -0.76 -50.04 -55.65
CA ASN A 568 -0.66 -48.85 -54.83
C ASN A 568 0.68 -48.39 -54.20
N SER A 569 0.95 -47.13 -54.52
CA SER A 569 1.84 -46.13 -53.92
C SER A 569 3.34 -46.24 -54.21
N THR A 570 3.68 -45.54 -55.29
CA THR A 570 4.97 -45.01 -55.70
C THR A 570 5.74 -44.28 -54.59
N ALA A 571 7.05 -44.54 -54.60
CA ALA A 571 8.10 -43.79 -53.95
C ALA A 571 8.16 -42.32 -54.43
N ASN A 572 8.63 -41.42 -53.56
CA ASN A 572 9.95 -40.79 -53.68
C ASN A 572 10.05 -39.52 -52.81
N THR A 573 11.27 -39.31 -52.32
CA THR A 573 11.90 -38.09 -51.81
C THR A 573 11.33 -36.77 -52.32
N PRO A 574 11.35 -35.70 -51.51
CA PRO A 574 11.27 -34.33 -52.01
C PRO A 574 12.61 -33.60 -51.86
N GLN A 575 13.24 -33.33 -53.00
CA GLN A 575 13.96 -32.09 -53.21
C GLN A 575 13.25 -31.34 -54.34
N ASP A 576 13.22 -30.02 -54.18
CA ASP A 576 12.60 -28.96 -54.99
C ASP A 576 11.10 -28.69 -54.76
N TYR A 577 10.81 -27.54 -54.13
CA TYR A 577 10.04 -26.46 -54.76
C TYR A 577 10.20 -25.17 -53.94
N SER A 578 10.97 -24.24 -54.49
CA SER A 578 10.84 -22.81 -54.23
C SER A 578 9.50 -22.31 -54.80
N GLY A 579 8.82 -21.43 -54.05
CA GLY A 579 7.73 -20.59 -54.54
C GLY A 579 6.34 -20.95 -54.05
N ASN A 580 5.84 -20.23 -53.03
CA ASN A 580 4.71 -19.32 -53.23
C ASN A 580 4.37 -18.56 -51.94
N VAL A 581 4.48 -17.24 -52.06
CA VAL A 581 3.82 -16.24 -51.24
C VAL A 581 2.30 -16.46 -51.35
N LYS A 582 1.61 -16.70 -50.23
CA LYS A 582 0.20 -16.29 -50.07
C LYS A 582 -0.04 -15.77 -48.65
N SER A 583 -0.48 -14.53 -48.63
CA SER A 583 -0.87 -13.70 -47.51
C SER A 583 -2.34 -13.88 -47.10
N PHE A 584 -2.64 -13.33 -45.90
CA PHE A 584 -3.90 -12.79 -45.36
C PHE A 584 -4.72 -13.62 -44.35
N PRO A 585 -5.50 -12.99 -43.43
CA PRO A 585 -5.66 -11.54 -43.18
C PRO A 585 -5.56 -11.09 -41.70
N SER A 586 -4.82 -10.01 -41.46
CA SER A 586 -5.04 -9.08 -40.34
C SER A 586 -6.11 -8.06 -40.75
N ARG A 587 -7.20 -7.97 -39.98
CA ARG A 587 -8.31 -7.03 -40.24
C ARG A 587 -8.16 -5.82 -39.32
N SER A 588 -7.65 -4.73 -39.87
CA SER A 588 -7.79 -3.36 -39.34
C SER A 588 -8.88 -2.65 -40.14
N PRO A 589 -9.72 -1.80 -39.54
CA PRO A 589 -10.45 -0.77 -40.27
C PRO A 589 -9.80 0.60 -40.06
N SER A 590 -9.59 1.31 -41.17
CA SER A 590 -9.07 2.67 -41.27
C SER A 590 -10.04 3.55 -42.06
N GLN A 591 -10.06 4.85 -41.70
CA GLN A 591 -10.43 6.06 -42.49
C GLN A 591 -11.93 6.32 -42.75
N GLY A 592 -12.42 7.55 -42.91
CA GLY A 592 -11.86 8.93 -42.98
C GLY A 592 -12.71 9.90 -42.12
N ASP A 593 -12.46 11.21 -42.03
CA ASP A 593 -12.15 12.16 -43.09
C ASP A 593 -11.21 13.30 -42.63
N GLU A 594 -10.45 13.81 -43.60
CA GLU A 594 -9.67 15.06 -43.56
C GLU A 594 -10.60 16.26 -43.81
N ASP A 595 -10.38 17.40 -43.13
CA ASP A 595 -9.89 18.61 -43.81
C ASP A 595 -9.71 19.82 -42.88
N SER A 596 -8.77 20.68 -43.30
CA SER A 596 -8.66 22.13 -43.05
C SER A 596 -7.64 22.67 -42.03
N ALA A 597 -6.90 23.64 -42.56
CA ALA A 597 -5.61 24.15 -42.15
C ALA A 597 -5.66 25.37 -41.20
N LEU A 598 -4.55 25.51 -40.46
CA LEU A 598 -3.84 26.71 -40.02
C LEU A 598 -4.53 28.08 -40.16
N ILE A 599 -4.81 28.74 -39.03
CA ILE A 599 -4.66 30.20 -38.86
C ILE A 599 -4.10 30.49 -37.45
N LEU A 600 -2.94 31.17 -37.43
CA LEU A 600 -2.32 31.82 -36.27
C LEU A 600 -3.03 33.15 -35.98
N THR A 601 -3.47 33.37 -34.74
CA THR A 601 -3.65 34.71 -34.18
C THR A 601 -3.29 34.74 -32.70
N GLN A 602 -2.35 35.64 -32.37
CA GLN A 602 -2.15 36.22 -31.06
C GLN A 602 -3.42 36.96 -30.61
N ASP A 603 -3.86 36.78 -29.36
CA ASP A 603 -3.89 37.89 -28.40
C ASP A 603 -4.36 37.46 -26.99
N ASN A 604 -3.61 38.00 -26.01
CA ASN A 604 -3.97 38.44 -24.66
C ASN A 604 -5.31 38.01 -24.02
N LEU A 605 -5.25 37.55 -22.76
CA LEU A 605 -5.90 38.22 -21.60
C LEU A 605 -5.63 37.50 -20.26
N LYS A 606 -4.91 38.23 -19.39
CA LYS A 606 -5.11 38.46 -17.95
C LYS A 606 -5.28 37.28 -16.98
N SER A 607 -4.24 37.17 -16.15
CA SER A 607 -4.22 36.62 -14.79
C SER A 607 -5.29 37.23 -13.89
N SER A 608 -5.97 36.38 -13.13
CA SER A 608 -6.70 36.76 -11.92
C SER A 608 -6.36 35.76 -10.82
N ASP A 609 -5.64 36.24 -9.82
CA ASP A 609 -5.40 35.57 -8.54
C ASP A 609 -6.72 35.23 -7.83
N PRO A 610 -6.76 34.12 -7.07
CA PRO A 610 -7.66 34.01 -5.94
C PRO A 610 -6.87 34.03 -4.61
N ASP A 611 -7.28 34.98 -3.78
CA ASP A 611 -6.89 35.20 -2.40
C ASP A 611 -6.82 33.93 -1.55
N LEU A 612 -5.67 33.75 -0.90
CA LEU A 612 -5.45 32.81 0.20
C LEU A 612 -6.03 33.39 1.48
N SER A 613 -7.25 32.97 1.85
CA SER A 613 -7.76 33.16 3.20
C SER A 613 -7.27 32.03 4.11
N ALA A 614 -6.37 32.40 5.02
CA ALA A 614 -5.86 31.59 6.10
C ALA A 614 -6.97 31.28 7.10
N ASN A 615 -7.24 30.00 7.34
CA ASN A 615 -7.79 29.45 8.59
C ASN A 615 -7.91 27.91 8.48
N SER A 616 -6.85 27.14 8.81
CA SER A 616 -7.00 25.73 9.23
C SER A 616 -5.74 25.14 9.89
N ASP A 617 -5.10 25.85 10.83
CA ASP A 617 -3.97 25.29 11.60
C ASP A 617 -4.44 24.82 12.98
N GLN A 618 -5.18 23.71 13.00
CA GLN A 618 -5.19 22.78 14.13
C GLN A 618 -4.87 21.38 13.58
N GLU A 619 -3.57 21.14 13.36
CA GLU A 619 -3.02 19.79 13.15
C GLU A 619 -3.42 18.96 14.39
N SER A 620 -4.12 17.85 14.18
CA SER A 620 -4.90 17.12 15.18
C SER A 620 -4.12 16.67 16.42
N GLY A 621 -4.00 17.60 17.37
CA GLY A 621 -3.74 17.33 18.78
C GLY A 621 -5.05 17.27 19.52
N VAL A 622 -5.81 16.17 19.38
CA VAL A 622 -6.78 15.82 20.41
C VAL A 622 -6.00 15.17 21.54
N GLU A 623 -6.05 15.77 22.73
CA GLU A 623 -5.61 15.15 23.97
C GLU A 623 -6.38 13.85 24.16
N ASP A 624 -5.67 12.72 24.09
CA ASP A 624 -6.24 11.41 24.33
C ASP A 624 -6.45 11.26 25.85
N LEU A 625 -7.67 11.57 26.32
CA LEU A 625 -8.06 11.50 27.74
C LEU A 625 -8.32 10.05 28.20
N SER A 626 -7.82 9.03 27.50
CA SER A 626 -7.98 7.62 27.84
C SER A 626 -6.83 7.07 28.70
N CYS A 627 -6.44 7.80 29.76
CA CYS A 627 -5.53 7.30 30.79
C CYS A 627 -6.08 7.63 32.19
N ARG A 628 -7.18 6.97 32.56
CA ARG A 628 -7.53 6.77 33.97
C ARG A 628 -7.84 5.30 34.19
N SER A 629 -6.88 4.59 34.78
CA SER A 629 -7.11 3.27 35.38
C SER A 629 -8.18 3.38 36.47
N PRO A 630 -9.12 2.42 36.59
CA PRO A 630 -10.05 2.40 37.70
C PRO A 630 -9.32 1.85 38.93
N SER A 631 -9.03 2.71 39.89
CA SER A 631 -8.69 2.28 41.25
C SER A 631 -9.92 1.58 41.83
N GLY A 632 -9.80 0.27 42.03
CA GLY A 632 -10.78 -0.50 42.78
C GLY A 632 -10.85 -0.01 44.21
N GLY A 633 -12.03 0.47 44.61
CA GLY A 633 -12.42 0.73 45.98
C GLY A 633 -13.80 0.13 46.17
N GLU A 634 -13.84 -0.96 46.94
CA GLU A 634 -15.05 -1.66 47.35
C GLU A 634 -15.99 -0.72 48.12
N CYS A 635 -17.25 -0.63 47.69
CA CYS A 635 -18.33 -0.06 48.50
C CYS A 635 -19.31 -1.18 48.86
N VAL A 636 -19.47 -1.42 50.16
CA VAL A 636 -20.61 -2.11 50.77
C VAL A 636 -21.34 -1.09 51.66
N PRO A 637 -22.68 -1.11 51.77
CA PRO A 637 -23.48 0.04 52.17
C PRO A 637 -24.04 -0.05 53.59
N SER A 638 -24.28 1.10 54.21
CA SER A 638 -25.19 1.37 55.35
C SER A 638 -24.82 2.75 55.91
N GLU A 639 -25.63 3.63 56.47
CA GLU A 639 -27.06 3.77 56.72
C GLU A 639 -27.22 5.24 57.22
N ASP A 640 -28.39 5.81 56.99
CA ASP A 640 -29.08 6.81 57.83
C ASP A 640 -28.48 8.18 58.25
N SER A 641 -29.21 9.20 57.78
CA SER A 641 -29.89 10.23 58.61
C SER A 641 -29.13 11.48 59.12
N GLY A 642 -29.86 12.61 59.07
CA GLY A 642 -29.64 13.81 59.88
C GLY A 642 -29.03 14.99 59.12
N LYS A 643 -29.85 15.87 58.52
CA LYS A 643 -30.36 17.15 59.07
C LYS A 643 -29.30 18.23 59.34
N ASP A 644 -29.53 19.37 58.67
CA ASP A 644 -29.42 20.76 59.14
C ASP A 644 -28.05 21.24 59.71
N ARG A 645 -27.59 22.48 59.60
CA ARG A 645 -28.02 23.75 59.02
C ARG A 645 -26.84 24.70 59.19
N ASP A 646 -26.77 25.66 58.26
CA ASP A 646 -26.43 27.08 58.45
C ASP A 646 -25.09 27.53 59.06
N SER A 647 -24.59 28.56 58.37
CA SER A 647 -23.94 29.78 58.89
C SER A 647 -22.48 29.65 59.32
N ASP A 648 -21.63 30.64 59.17
CA ASP A 648 -21.55 31.88 58.40
C ASP A 648 -20.16 32.42 58.77
N GLU A 649 -19.57 33.21 57.86
CA GLU A 649 -18.64 34.29 58.20
C GLU A 649 -17.32 33.92 58.96
N ALA A 650 -16.23 34.65 58.86
CA ALA A 650 -15.75 35.70 58.00
C ALA A 650 -14.28 35.93 58.41
N VAL A 651 -13.46 36.31 57.42
CA VAL A 651 -12.58 37.49 57.50
C VAL A 651 -11.30 37.46 58.36
N PHE A 652 -10.19 37.49 57.60
CA PHE A 652 -9.07 38.47 57.63
C PHE A 652 -7.72 38.14 58.33
N LEU A 653 -6.72 38.17 57.46
CA LEU A 653 -5.45 38.94 57.47
C LEU A 653 -4.16 38.38 58.09
N THR A 654 -3.15 38.43 57.20
CA THR A 654 -1.75 38.83 57.36
C THR A 654 -0.79 37.88 58.09
N ALA A 655 0.14 37.31 57.33
CA ALA A 655 1.45 37.94 57.07
C ALA A 655 1.96 37.53 55.68
#